data_AF-A0A6B1AF54-F1
#
_entry.id   AF-A0A6B1AF54-F1
#
_cell.length_a   1.000
_cell.length_b   1.000
_cell.length_c   1.000
_cell.angle_alpha   90.00
_cell.angle_beta   90.00
_cell.angle_gamma   90.00
#
_symmetry.space_group_name_H-M   'P 1'
#
loop_
_entity.id
_entity.type
_entity.pdbx_description
1 polymer ?
#
loop_
_entity_poly.entity_id
_entity_poly.type
_entity_poly.pdbx_seq_one_letter_code
_entity_poly.pdbx_strand_id
1 'polypeptide(L)'
;MRTASRVGVCGLTKACARVTLPVLLIAVACGDGEHPMVPPPPPEPPRAASVAVTPESATLASLGQTISFAASIVDQYGQSYAGTVAWTSSDPAVFTVDAGGTVTAVSNGSGTVAATFEGLSATAAVVVEQAPASLETVSGADQRAPAGTPLPEPVVVRVVDAGGSPVAEATVTFTPEAGDGTADPAEAPSDAAGLARTVWTLGPAVGGQTLEASANDASALVAATANNPDRAALEAFYHATGGPDWANDDNWLTDAPLGEWHGLRVDEMGRVVFIDMYRNGLTGAVPPEIGALSNLKTLSLTANLQLTAIPAEIGRLAKLEHLSLTSTGLTSVPSELGNLSQLGFLALTSTRLMSLPSEIGSLSALTHLDARDNEFTSLPPELGNLVRLRILQLSRNRLAGDAPLKLIAGLTELAVLQLQRNELTGAIPPELGALVRLERLDLSYNRLEGAIPPELGALTRLTWLNFASNHLEGAIPPELGDLTSLVMLRLSRNAALSGPLPASLSNLVRLDELWAGGTDLCAPDALREWLSGFTHRLRTCRDTSASAAYLTQAVQSLEFPVSLVADEPALLRVFPVAANAGGQSLPSARAVFYNDGEEVHRVDIPGTGSALTSEVDESSLSSSLNAEVPAEIVQPGLELVVEIDPNGTLDASLGLGRRVPAEGRMPVAVKAAPALDLTLVPFLSTANPDSSILDRTDGLTPEDTLFRSTHTLLPVREIDLKVHEPVETSAGSPFEIIGEVIAIRAMEGATGHYMGTIAGLSSGIGGLAQTGGRVSYSVLKPDIVAHELGHNFGLSHAPCGAGALDPFFPQDDGSIGSWGYDFRRSALVSSERTYDLMSYCDPAWISDYSFNMALDFRLAETMARVATPARSILIWGGVEADGTPFLEPALAVRAPPSLPRPGGGGYTIVGTAPDGRRLFSLEFAMPTLADGDGGSRFAFAVPVMPDWTALASITLSGNERSFTLDGEGHRAVAVVRDPVTLRVRAVLRSGAAAEFGAAALRDRATALSALRPGLEVLFSRGIPDLATRGR
;
A
#
# COMPACT_ATOMS: atom_id res chain seq x y z
N MET A 1 -28.28 -42.70 -15.29
CA MET A 1 -29.56 -41.96 -15.10
C MET A 1 -30.34 -42.09 -16.41
N ARG A 2 -31.61 -42.54 -16.46
CA ARG A 2 -32.83 -41.72 -16.39
C ARG A 2 -32.68 -40.39 -17.18
N THR A 3 -33.51 -40.03 -18.17
CA THR A 3 -34.84 -40.56 -18.58
C THR A 3 -35.28 -40.02 -19.96
N ALA A 4 -36.20 -40.75 -20.63
CA ALA A 4 -37.25 -40.24 -21.55
C ALA A 4 -36.83 -39.60 -22.92
N SER A 5 -37.58 -39.73 -24.02
CA SER A 5 -38.76 -40.57 -24.34
C SER A 5 -39.12 -40.56 -25.83
N ARG A 6 -39.44 -41.73 -26.42
CA ARG A 6 -40.39 -42.04 -27.54
C ARG A 6 -40.22 -41.27 -28.88
N VAL A 7 -40.62 -41.74 -30.06
CA VAL A 7 -41.63 -42.71 -30.56
C VAL A 7 -41.05 -43.40 -31.82
N GLY A 8 -41.46 -44.63 -32.21
CA GLY A 8 -41.18 -45.06 -33.60
C GLY A 8 -41.13 -46.55 -33.99
N VAL A 9 -41.98 -47.42 -33.44
CA VAL A 9 -42.47 -48.68 -34.06
C VAL A 9 -41.48 -49.66 -34.75
N CYS A 10 -41.24 -50.78 -34.05
CA CYS A 10 -40.98 -52.16 -34.47
C CYS A 10 -41.08 -52.53 -35.98
N GLY A 11 -40.30 -53.46 -36.56
CA GLY A 11 -39.23 -54.29 -35.99
C GLY A 11 -39.39 -55.82 -36.24
N LEU A 12 -38.37 -56.42 -36.88
CA LEU A 12 -38.01 -57.86 -36.86
C LEU A 12 -38.94 -58.83 -37.65
N THR A 13 -38.51 -59.98 -38.23
CA THR A 13 -37.23 -60.73 -38.12
C THR A 13 -37.02 -61.71 -39.31
N LYS A 14 -35.75 -62.09 -39.59
CA LYS A 14 -35.17 -63.44 -39.93
C LYS A 14 -36.01 -64.54 -40.64
N ALA A 15 -35.47 -65.50 -41.41
CA ALA A 15 -34.15 -65.71 -42.06
C ALA A 15 -34.18 -67.05 -42.88
N CYS A 16 -33.24 -67.21 -43.82
CA CYS A 16 -32.63 -68.46 -44.32
C CYS A 16 -33.45 -69.62 -44.97
N ALA A 17 -33.03 -69.92 -46.23
CA ALA A 17 -32.57 -71.23 -46.74
C ALA A 17 -33.47 -72.18 -47.59
N ARG A 18 -32.90 -72.52 -48.77
CA ARG A 18 -32.82 -73.82 -49.49
C ARG A 18 -34.01 -74.41 -50.29
N VAL A 19 -33.81 -74.43 -51.62
CA VAL A 19 -33.68 -75.63 -52.52
C VAL A 19 -34.92 -76.49 -52.89
N THR A 20 -35.28 -76.39 -54.19
CA THR A 20 -35.90 -77.37 -55.15
C THR A 20 -37.15 -78.21 -54.82
N LEU A 21 -38.16 -78.16 -55.73
CA LEU A 21 -38.94 -79.25 -56.43
C LEU A 21 -39.43 -80.52 -55.62
N PRO A 22 -40.47 -81.30 -56.06
CA PRO A 22 -41.33 -81.23 -57.27
C PRO A 22 -42.86 -81.62 -57.10
N VAL A 23 -43.63 -81.55 -58.22
CA VAL A 23 -44.62 -82.56 -58.74
C VAL A 23 -46.06 -82.77 -58.15
N LEU A 24 -47.06 -82.64 -59.07
CA LEU A 24 -48.35 -83.36 -59.30
C LEU A 24 -49.73 -83.06 -58.59
N LEU A 25 -50.74 -82.88 -59.48
CA LEU A 25 -52.12 -83.45 -59.57
C LEU A 25 -53.41 -82.80 -58.98
N ILE A 26 -54.44 -82.74 -59.86
CA ILE A 26 -55.92 -82.85 -59.66
C ILE A 26 -56.69 -81.59 -59.17
N ALA A 27 -57.88 -81.19 -59.66
CA ALA A 27 -58.64 -81.41 -60.93
C ALA A 27 -59.95 -80.54 -60.94
N VAL A 28 -60.76 -80.62 -62.03
CA VAL A 28 -62.20 -80.21 -62.17
C VAL A 28 -62.47 -78.68 -62.24
N ALA A 29 -63.40 -78.08 -63.01
CA ALA A 29 -64.11 -78.30 -64.30
C ALA A 29 -64.93 -76.98 -64.57
N CYS A 30 -65.68 -76.70 -65.65
CA CYS A 30 -66.03 -77.32 -66.94
C CYS A 30 -66.51 -76.20 -67.93
N GLY A 31 -66.88 -76.51 -69.18
CA GLY A 31 -67.58 -75.56 -70.08
C GLY A 31 -67.63 -75.97 -71.56
N ASP A 32 -68.81 -76.31 -72.07
CA ASP A 32 -69.04 -76.88 -73.41
C ASP A 32 -69.11 -75.86 -74.56
N GLY A 33 -68.89 -76.34 -75.79
CA GLY A 33 -69.10 -75.60 -77.04
C GLY A 33 -68.84 -76.47 -78.28
N GLU A 34 -69.90 -77.01 -78.89
CA GLU A 34 -69.81 -78.02 -79.96
C GLU A 34 -69.52 -77.48 -81.37
N HIS A 35 -69.20 -78.43 -82.26
CA HIS A 35 -69.46 -78.48 -83.72
C HIS A 35 -68.30 -78.20 -84.73
N PRO A 36 -68.35 -78.84 -85.91
CA PRO A 36 -67.19 -79.61 -86.42
C PRO A 36 -66.57 -79.06 -87.71
N MET A 37 -65.40 -79.60 -88.12
CA MET A 37 -65.21 -80.34 -89.40
C MET A 37 -63.72 -80.61 -89.72
N VAL A 38 -63.50 -81.63 -90.59
CA VAL A 38 -62.27 -81.99 -91.33
C VAL A 38 -61.12 -82.63 -90.52
N PRO A 39 -60.57 -83.79 -90.94
CA PRO A 39 -59.33 -84.33 -90.39
C PRO A 39 -58.10 -83.55 -90.92
N PRO A 40 -57.15 -83.13 -90.07
CA PRO A 40 -55.91 -82.53 -90.54
C PRO A 40 -55.00 -83.57 -91.23
N PRO A 41 -54.10 -83.14 -92.13
CA PRO A 41 -53.14 -84.01 -92.82
C PRO A 41 -52.14 -84.65 -91.83
N PRO A 42 -51.38 -85.68 -92.26
CA PRO A 42 -50.28 -86.21 -91.44
C PRO A 42 -49.34 -85.07 -91.00
N PRO A 43 -48.78 -85.13 -89.77
CA PRO A 43 -47.93 -84.08 -89.25
C PRO A 43 -46.76 -83.84 -90.20
N GLU A 44 -46.51 -82.57 -90.54
CA GLU A 44 -45.25 -82.20 -91.18
C GLU A 44 -44.09 -82.69 -90.29
N PRO A 45 -42.98 -83.16 -90.87
CA PRO A 45 -41.79 -83.45 -90.07
C PRO A 45 -41.43 -82.21 -89.24
N PRO A 46 -40.97 -82.38 -87.99
CA PRO A 46 -40.57 -81.25 -87.17
C PRO A 46 -39.46 -80.48 -87.90
N ARG A 47 -39.65 -79.17 -88.01
CA ARG A 47 -38.67 -78.20 -88.48
C ARG A 47 -38.40 -77.24 -87.32
N ALA A 48 -37.18 -76.72 -87.22
CA ALA A 48 -36.90 -75.67 -86.25
C ALA A 48 -37.84 -74.47 -86.47
N ALA A 49 -38.39 -73.92 -85.40
CA ALA A 49 -39.31 -72.78 -85.42
C ALA A 49 -38.77 -71.57 -84.66
N SER A 50 -37.99 -71.80 -83.59
CA SER A 50 -37.17 -70.76 -82.98
C SER A 50 -35.89 -71.33 -82.36
N VAL A 51 -34.91 -70.44 -82.21
CA VAL A 51 -33.71 -70.63 -81.41
C VAL A 51 -33.83 -69.67 -80.23
N ALA A 52 -33.33 -70.05 -79.05
CA ALA A 52 -33.12 -69.16 -77.92
C ALA A 52 -31.71 -69.37 -77.36
N VAL A 53 -31.09 -68.30 -76.88
CA VAL A 53 -29.76 -68.31 -76.26
C VAL A 53 -29.91 -68.04 -74.76
N THR A 54 -29.20 -68.82 -73.95
CA THR A 54 -29.19 -68.69 -72.49
C THR A 54 -27.75 -68.64 -71.95
N PRO A 55 -27.40 -67.71 -71.05
CA PRO A 55 -28.23 -66.58 -70.60
C PRO A 55 -28.55 -65.57 -71.73
N GLU A 56 -29.55 -64.72 -71.55
CA GLU A 56 -29.93 -63.68 -72.53
C GLU A 56 -28.93 -62.51 -72.58
N SER A 57 -28.11 -62.37 -71.53
CA SER A 57 -26.96 -61.47 -71.49
C SER A 57 -25.88 -61.97 -70.53
N ALA A 58 -24.65 -61.48 -70.71
CA ALA A 58 -23.55 -61.66 -69.75
C ALA A 58 -22.63 -60.42 -69.72
N THR A 59 -22.06 -60.16 -68.55
CA THR A 59 -20.97 -59.19 -68.37
C THR A 59 -19.71 -59.94 -67.93
N LEU A 60 -18.59 -59.68 -68.60
CA LEU A 60 -17.27 -60.22 -68.30
C LEU A 60 -16.41 -59.08 -67.74
N ALA A 61 -15.89 -59.28 -66.53
CA ALA A 61 -15.19 -58.28 -65.73
C ALA A 61 -13.66 -58.40 -65.78
N SER A 62 -13.11 -59.39 -66.50
CA SER A 62 -11.68 -59.54 -66.74
C SER A 62 -11.38 -60.08 -68.13
N LEU A 63 -10.21 -59.73 -68.67
CA LEU A 63 -9.76 -60.23 -69.97
C LEU A 63 -9.37 -61.71 -69.84
N GLY A 64 -9.70 -62.50 -70.87
CA GLY A 64 -9.60 -63.95 -70.81
C GLY A 64 -10.68 -64.64 -69.96
N GLN A 65 -11.60 -63.89 -69.31
CA GLN A 65 -12.73 -64.51 -68.63
C GLN A 65 -13.64 -65.21 -69.65
N THR A 66 -14.07 -66.42 -69.30
CA THR A 66 -14.96 -67.23 -70.15
C THR A 66 -16.35 -67.39 -69.55
N ILE A 67 -17.36 -67.44 -70.42
CA ILE A 67 -18.72 -67.89 -70.07
C ILE A 67 -19.30 -68.74 -71.20
N SER A 68 -19.95 -69.86 -70.87
CA SER A 68 -20.62 -70.71 -71.85
C SER A 68 -22.07 -70.29 -72.04
N PHE A 69 -22.44 -69.97 -73.28
CA PHE A 69 -23.82 -69.80 -73.70
C PHE A 69 -24.35 -71.12 -74.25
N ALA A 70 -25.60 -71.45 -73.91
CA ALA A 70 -26.31 -72.61 -74.43
C ALA A 70 -27.44 -72.14 -75.36
N ALA A 71 -27.59 -72.80 -76.52
CA ALA A 71 -28.69 -72.56 -77.43
C ALA A 71 -29.70 -73.71 -77.36
N SER A 72 -30.98 -73.37 -77.17
CA SER A 72 -32.10 -74.31 -77.27
C SER A 72 -32.86 -74.05 -78.55
N ILE A 73 -32.98 -75.07 -79.40
CA ILE A 73 -33.84 -75.04 -80.59
C ILE A 73 -35.17 -75.71 -80.22
N VAL A 74 -36.29 -75.12 -80.63
CA VAL A 74 -37.61 -75.73 -80.53
C VAL A 74 -38.30 -75.81 -81.88
N ASP A 75 -39.09 -76.87 -82.07
CA ASP A 75 -39.86 -77.11 -83.30
C ASP A 75 -41.18 -76.32 -83.34
N GLN A 76 -41.93 -76.43 -84.44
CA GLN A 76 -43.22 -75.75 -84.59
C GLN A 76 -44.31 -76.20 -83.59
N TYR A 77 -44.02 -77.19 -82.74
CA TYR A 77 -44.91 -77.73 -81.71
C TYR A 77 -44.39 -77.43 -80.29
N GLY A 78 -43.31 -76.65 -80.15
CA GLY A 78 -42.71 -76.28 -78.86
C GLY A 78 -41.93 -77.40 -78.18
N GLN A 79 -41.59 -78.47 -78.90
CA GLN A 79 -40.73 -79.55 -78.39
C GLN A 79 -39.25 -79.26 -78.68
N SER A 80 -38.35 -79.83 -77.88
CA SER A 80 -36.90 -79.68 -78.10
C SER A 80 -36.48 -80.32 -79.42
N TYR A 81 -35.80 -79.53 -80.25
CA TYR A 81 -35.34 -79.93 -81.57
C TYR A 81 -33.83 -80.20 -81.58
N ALA A 82 -33.42 -81.34 -82.11
CA ALA A 82 -32.02 -81.75 -82.14
C ALA A 82 -31.29 -81.11 -83.33
N GLY A 83 -30.38 -80.18 -83.06
CA GLY A 83 -29.56 -79.51 -84.07
C GLY A 83 -28.28 -78.94 -83.45
N THR A 84 -27.25 -78.75 -84.27
CA THR A 84 -26.00 -78.05 -83.86
C THR A 84 -26.06 -76.63 -84.39
N VAL A 85 -26.09 -75.65 -83.49
CA VAL A 85 -26.06 -74.22 -83.86
C VAL A 85 -24.65 -73.82 -84.30
N ALA A 86 -24.55 -72.85 -85.22
CA ALA A 86 -23.31 -72.13 -85.48
C ALA A 86 -23.26 -70.86 -84.64
N TRP A 87 -22.20 -70.72 -83.84
CA TRP A 87 -21.95 -69.57 -82.98
C TRP A 87 -21.11 -68.51 -83.68
N THR A 88 -21.49 -67.23 -83.57
CA THR A 88 -20.70 -66.09 -84.04
C THR A 88 -20.69 -64.94 -83.02
N SER A 89 -19.59 -64.19 -82.98
CA SER A 89 -19.48 -62.92 -82.25
C SER A 89 -19.72 -61.76 -83.22
N SER A 90 -20.46 -60.74 -82.79
CA SER A 90 -20.61 -59.49 -83.55
C SER A 90 -19.32 -58.68 -83.62
N ASP A 91 -18.44 -58.82 -82.64
CA ASP A 91 -17.13 -58.16 -82.58
C ASP A 91 -16.06 -59.08 -81.98
N PRO A 92 -15.31 -59.82 -82.82
CA PRO A 92 -14.22 -60.68 -82.38
C PRO A 92 -13.05 -59.97 -81.68
N ALA A 93 -12.94 -58.63 -81.75
CA ALA A 93 -11.91 -57.87 -81.04
C ALA A 93 -12.30 -57.63 -79.57
N VAL A 94 -13.59 -57.56 -79.28
CA VAL A 94 -14.14 -57.45 -77.91
C VAL A 94 -14.22 -58.82 -77.25
N PHE A 95 -14.80 -59.82 -77.94
CA PHE A 95 -14.85 -61.19 -77.44
C PHE A 95 -14.91 -62.24 -78.57
N THR A 96 -14.23 -63.37 -78.36
CA THR A 96 -14.34 -64.54 -79.25
C THR A 96 -15.37 -65.52 -78.73
N VAL A 97 -15.95 -66.35 -79.61
CA VAL A 97 -16.80 -67.49 -79.24
C VAL A 97 -16.31 -68.75 -79.93
N ASP A 98 -16.24 -69.86 -79.20
CA ASP A 98 -15.85 -71.17 -79.75
C ASP A 98 -17.05 -71.94 -80.35
N ALA A 99 -16.76 -73.09 -80.96
CA ALA A 99 -17.80 -73.95 -81.56
C ALA A 99 -18.77 -74.57 -80.52
N GLY A 100 -18.44 -74.54 -79.22
CA GLY A 100 -19.29 -74.99 -78.12
C GLY A 100 -20.19 -73.89 -77.53
N GLY A 101 -20.00 -72.63 -77.92
CA GLY A 101 -20.71 -71.48 -77.34
C GLY A 101 -19.99 -70.83 -76.16
N THR A 102 -18.72 -71.18 -75.91
CA THR A 102 -17.90 -70.52 -74.89
C THR A 102 -17.39 -69.20 -75.43
N VAL A 103 -17.88 -68.11 -74.85
CA VAL A 103 -17.40 -66.75 -75.10
C VAL A 103 -16.18 -66.50 -74.22
N THR A 104 -15.15 -65.84 -74.78
CA THR A 104 -13.92 -65.42 -74.09
C THR A 104 -13.70 -63.92 -74.31
N ALA A 105 -13.55 -63.14 -73.23
CA ALA A 105 -13.24 -61.72 -73.29
C ALA A 105 -11.84 -61.43 -73.87
N VAL A 106 -11.73 -60.42 -74.73
CA VAL A 106 -10.48 -60.02 -75.42
C VAL A 106 -10.14 -58.54 -75.20
N SER A 107 -11.13 -57.63 -75.27
CA SER A 107 -10.97 -56.21 -74.92
C SER A 107 -12.29 -55.59 -74.47
N ASN A 108 -12.24 -54.43 -73.83
CA ASN A 108 -13.43 -53.70 -73.40
C ASN A 108 -14.33 -53.32 -74.58
N GLY A 109 -15.65 -53.45 -74.38
CA GLY A 109 -16.65 -53.13 -75.38
C GLY A 109 -17.94 -53.94 -75.20
N SER A 110 -18.87 -53.80 -76.15
CA SER A 110 -20.15 -54.52 -76.11
C SER A 110 -20.50 -55.06 -77.49
N GLY A 111 -21.07 -56.27 -77.53
CA GLY A 111 -21.58 -56.87 -78.75
C GLY A 111 -22.65 -57.91 -78.47
N THR A 112 -22.93 -58.76 -79.45
CA THR A 112 -23.86 -59.89 -79.30
C THR A 112 -23.21 -61.20 -79.74
N VAL A 113 -23.49 -62.25 -78.99
CA VAL A 113 -23.19 -63.63 -79.39
C VAL A 113 -24.45 -64.22 -80.03
N ALA A 114 -24.33 -64.73 -81.25
CA ALA A 114 -25.45 -65.24 -82.03
C ALA A 114 -25.36 -66.77 -82.18
N ALA A 115 -26.46 -67.47 -81.90
CA ALA A 115 -26.64 -68.88 -82.26
C ALA A 115 -27.54 -68.96 -83.50
N THR A 116 -27.03 -69.55 -84.58
CA THR A 116 -27.76 -69.67 -85.85
C THR A 116 -28.02 -71.13 -86.22
N PHE A 117 -29.23 -71.43 -86.68
CA PHE A 117 -29.64 -72.77 -87.14
C PHE A 117 -30.71 -72.67 -88.23
N GLU A 118 -30.45 -73.25 -89.41
CA GLU A 118 -31.39 -73.30 -90.55
C GLU A 118 -32.04 -71.96 -90.94
N GLY A 119 -31.32 -70.84 -90.75
CA GLY A 119 -31.79 -69.48 -91.06
C GLY A 119 -32.51 -68.77 -89.89
N LEU A 120 -32.77 -69.47 -88.78
CA LEU A 120 -33.18 -68.87 -87.52
C LEU A 120 -31.94 -68.40 -86.74
N SER A 121 -32.10 -67.31 -85.99
CA SER A 121 -31.04 -66.73 -85.16
C SER A 121 -31.61 -66.23 -83.84
N ALA A 122 -30.87 -66.43 -82.76
CA ALA A 122 -31.07 -65.72 -81.50
C ALA A 122 -29.74 -65.17 -80.99
N THR A 123 -29.80 -64.00 -80.37
CA THR A 123 -28.64 -63.25 -79.90
C THR A 123 -28.73 -62.99 -78.41
N ALA A 124 -27.65 -63.19 -77.68
CA ALA A 124 -27.49 -62.69 -76.31
C ALA A 124 -26.49 -61.53 -76.29
N ALA A 125 -26.71 -60.56 -75.40
CA ALA A 125 -25.81 -59.41 -75.24
C ALA A 125 -24.57 -59.81 -74.43
N VAL A 126 -23.38 -59.44 -74.91
CA VAL A 126 -22.12 -59.62 -74.18
C VAL A 126 -21.48 -58.26 -73.98
N VAL A 127 -21.22 -57.91 -72.73
CA VAL A 127 -20.45 -56.73 -72.35
C VAL A 127 -19.14 -57.19 -71.74
N VAL A 128 -18.02 -56.66 -72.22
CA VAL A 128 -16.71 -56.82 -71.58
C VAL A 128 -16.37 -55.46 -70.98
N GLU A 129 -16.33 -55.42 -69.64
CA GLU A 129 -16.07 -54.22 -68.85
C GLU A 129 -15.06 -54.60 -67.77
N GLN A 130 -13.79 -54.55 -68.15
CA GLN A 130 -12.65 -54.93 -67.31
C GLN A 130 -12.63 -54.08 -66.03
N ALA A 131 -12.79 -54.75 -64.89
CA ALA A 131 -12.87 -54.13 -63.57
C ALA A 131 -11.54 -54.31 -62.80
N PRO A 132 -11.07 -53.27 -62.08
CA PRO A 132 -10.05 -53.42 -61.05
C PRO A 132 -10.38 -54.54 -60.06
N ALA A 133 -9.45 -55.47 -59.85
CA ALA A 133 -9.59 -56.58 -58.90
C ALA A 133 -8.45 -56.65 -57.88
N SER A 134 -7.24 -56.18 -58.23
CA SER A 134 -6.15 -55.96 -57.28
C SER A 134 -5.25 -54.81 -57.71
N LEU A 135 -4.60 -54.17 -56.73
CA LEU A 135 -3.57 -53.16 -56.93
C LEU A 135 -2.22 -53.70 -56.41
N GLU A 136 -1.15 -53.47 -57.18
CA GLU A 136 0.22 -53.80 -56.79
C GLU A 136 1.05 -52.52 -56.68
N THR A 137 1.86 -52.37 -55.62
CA THR A 137 2.79 -51.24 -55.50
C THR A 137 4.01 -51.46 -56.38
N VAL A 138 4.30 -50.52 -57.28
CA VAL A 138 5.41 -50.59 -58.26
C VAL A 138 6.60 -49.73 -57.81
N SER A 139 6.33 -48.54 -57.29
CA SER A 139 7.30 -47.65 -56.62
C SER A 139 6.58 -46.83 -55.56
N GLY A 140 7.32 -46.19 -54.66
CA GLY A 140 6.77 -45.35 -53.59
C GLY A 140 6.99 -45.89 -52.18
N ALA A 141 6.98 -47.22 -52.02
CA ALA A 141 7.04 -47.90 -50.72
C ALA A 141 8.41 -47.83 -50.04
N ASP A 142 8.41 -47.95 -48.70
CA ASP A 142 9.55 -48.03 -47.79
C ASP A 142 10.55 -46.86 -47.88
N GLN A 143 10.15 -45.78 -48.56
CA GLN A 143 10.92 -44.55 -48.68
C GLN A 143 10.96 -43.76 -47.38
N ARG A 144 11.95 -42.87 -47.28
CA ARG A 144 12.11 -41.93 -46.19
C ARG A 144 12.23 -40.51 -46.70
N ALA A 145 11.49 -39.59 -46.10
CA ALA A 145 11.59 -38.15 -46.34
C ALA A 145 11.42 -37.39 -45.01
N PRO A 146 11.91 -36.15 -44.88
CA PRO A 146 11.56 -35.31 -43.73
C PRO A 146 10.04 -35.14 -43.59
N ALA A 147 9.53 -35.12 -42.36
CA ALA A 147 8.11 -34.87 -42.09
C ALA A 147 7.65 -33.54 -42.75
N GLY A 148 6.50 -33.56 -43.43
CA GLY A 148 5.98 -32.41 -44.19
C GLY A 148 6.56 -32.21 -45.60
N THR A 149 7.27 -33.19 -46.17
CA THR A 149 7.90 -33.09 -47.51
C THR A 149 7.50 -34.21 -48.47
N PRO A 150 7.55 -33.99 -49.81
CA PRO A 150 7.29 -35.05 -50.80
C PRO A 150 8.33 -36.17 -50.74
N LEU A 151 7.88 -37.39 -51.01
CA LEU A 151 8.77 -38.53 -51.20
C LEU A 151 9.71 -38.31 -52.41
N PRO A 152 10.96 -38.80 -52.36
CA PRO A 152 11.93 -38.67 -53.46
C PRO A 152 11.44 -39.27 -54.78
N GLU A 153 10.82 -40.45 -54.73
CA GLU A 153 10.15 -41.09 -55.86
C GLU A 153 8.62 -41.06 -55.67
N PRO A 154 7.84 -40.80 -56.75
CA PRO A 154 6.38 -40.83 -56.68
C PRO A 154 5.86 -42.23 -56.39
N VAL A 155 4.69 -42.28 -55.76
CA VAL A 155 3.95 -43.52 -55.58
C VAL A 155 3.36 -43.93 -56.91
N VAL A 156 3.64 -45.16 -57.33
CA VAL A 156 3.09 -45.76 -58.55
C VAL A 156 2.49 -47.10 -58.19
N VAL A 157 1.24 -47.31 -58.58
CA VAL A 157 0.52 -48.58 -58.42
C VAL A 157 0.08 -49.12 -59.77
N ARG A 158 0.04 -50.45 -59.90
CA ARG A 158 -0.51 -51.15 -61.06
C ARG A 158 -1.88 -51.69 -60.73
N VAL A 159 -2.89 -51.32 -61.51
CA VAL A 159 -4.25 -51.86 -61.46
C VAL A 159 -4.34 -53.06 -62.40
N VAL A 160 -4.76 -54.22 -61.88
CA VAL A 160 -5.01 -55.43 -62.68
C VAL A 160 -6.40 -56.00 -62.40
N ASP A 161 -6.94 -56.69 -63.40
CA ASP A 161 -8.20 -57.42 -63.30
C ASP A 161 -8.02 -58.80 -62.65
N ALA A 162 -9.12 -59.53 -62.47
CA ALA A 162 -9.11 -60.86 -61.84
C ALA A 162 -8.35 -61.94 -62.65
N GLY A 163 -7.99 -61.65 -63.91
CA GLY A 163 -7.11 -62.47 -64.75
C GLY A 163 -5.63 -62.04 -64.71
N GLY A 164 -5.29 -60.99 -63.97
CA GLY A 164 -3.95 -60.41 -63.91
C GLY A 164 -3.60 -59.51 -65.10
N SER A 165 -4.57 -59.15 -65.95
CA SER A 165 -4.33 -58.23 -67.07
C SER A 165 -4.42 -56.77 -66.59
N PRO A 166 -3.57 -55.85 -67.08
CA PRO A 166 -3.65 -54.44 -66.69
C PRO A 166 -4.98 -53.79 -67.09
N VAL A 167 -5.53 -52.96 -66.21
CA VAL A 167 -6.77 -52.19 -66.47
C VAL A 167 -6.39 -50.75 -66.79
N ALA A 168 -6.71 -50.28 -67.99
CA ALA A 168 -6.49 -48.89 -68.41
C ALA A 168 -7.70 -47.99 -68.09
N GLU A 169 -7.48 -46.69 -67.93
CA GLU A 169 -8.49 -45.67 -67.63
C GLU A 169 -9.26 -45.87 -66.30
N ALA A 170 -8.80 -46.78 -65.43
CA ALA A 170 -9.36 -46.95 -64.09
C ALA A 170 -8.91 -45.79 -63.18
N THR A 171 -9.87 -45.08 -62.58
CA THR A 171 -9.57 -44.05 -61.58
C THR A 171 -9.04 -44.69 -60.31
N VAL A 172 -7.80 -44.36 -59.94
CA VAL A 172 -7.20 -44.70 -58.64
C VAL A 172 -7.27 -43.48 -57.74
N THR A 173 -7.89 -43.62 -56.57
CA THR A 173 -7.90 -42.62 -55.50
C THR A 173 -6.76 -42.91 -54.53
N PHE A 174 -6.01 -41.88 -54.12
CA PHE A 174 -4.89 -41.98 -53.18
C PHE A 174 -5.26 -41.26 -51.87
N THR A 175 -5.53 -42.04 -50.83
CA THR A 175 -6.03 -41.56 -49.53
C THR A 175 -4.98 -41.79 -48.43
N PRO A 176 -4.46 -40.74 -47.79
CA PRO A 176 -3.60 -40.88 -46.61
C PRO A 176 -4.38 -41.51 -45.44
N GLU A 177 -3.96 -42.68 -44.98
CA GLU A 177 -4.59 -43.38 -43.84
C GLU A 177 -3.98 -42.98 -42.49
N ALA A 178 -2.65 -42.84 -42.44
CA ALA A 178 -1.93 -42.52 -41.22
C ALA A 178 -0.85 -41.46 -41.49
N GLY A 179 -0.86 -40.38 -40.70
CA GLY A 179 0.17 -39.34 -40.69
C GLY A 179 -0.24 -37.99 -41.25
N ASP A 180 -1.48 -37.81 -41.71
CA ASP A 180 -2.06 -36.54 -42.21
C ASP A 180 -1.29 -35.92 -43.40
N GLY A 181 -0.77 -36.76 -44.30
CA GLY A 181 -0.12 -36.33 -45.55
C GLY A 181 -1.10 -35.86 -46.63
N THR A 182 -0.59 -35.61 -47.84
CA THR A 182 -1.38 -35.28 -49.03
C THR A 182 -0.85 -35.98 -50.29
N ALA A 183 -1.74 -36.35 -51.20
CA ALA A 183 -1.40 -36.90 -52.51
C ALA A 183 -1.79 -35.91 -53.62
N ASP A 184 -0.89 -35.63 -54.55
CA ASP A 184 -1.14 -34.77 -55.71
C ASP A 184 -0.69 -35.44 -57.03
N PRO A 185 -1.61 -35.77 -57.96
CA PRO A 185 -3.06 -35.65 -57.80
C PRO A 185 -3.61 -36.70 -56.82
N ALA A 186 -4.70 -36.36 -56.12
CA ALA A 186 -5.39 -37.28 -55.22
C ALA A 186 -6.18 -38.38 -55.97
N GLU A 187 -6.49 -38.15 -57.25
CA GLU A 187 -7.07 -39.15 -58.15
C GLU A 187 -6.28 -39.15 -59.46
N ALA A 188 -5.88 -40.33 -59.95
CA ALA A 188 -5.20 -40.48 -61.24
C ALA A 188 -5.77 -41.66 -62.03
N PRO A 189 -6.04 -41.51 -63.35
CA PRO A 189 -6.38 -42.64 -64.20
C PRO A 189 -5.15 -43.52 -64.44
N SER A 190 -5.36 -44.82 -64.55
CA SER A 190 -4.33 -45.76 -64.99
C SER A 190 -4.03 -45.64 -66.48
N ASP A 191 -2.76 -45.79 -66.87
CA ASP A 191 -2.34 -45.82 -68.27
C ASP A 191 -2.58 -47.20 -68.95
N ALA A 192 -2.19 -47.34 -70.22
CA ALA A 192 -2.33 -48.59 -70.98
C ALA A 192 -1.54 -49.80 -70.41
N ALA A 193 -0.62 -49.58 -69.46
CA ALA A 193 0.07 -50.63 -68.70
C ALA A 193 -0.52 -50.83 -67.29
N GLY A 194 -1.69 -50.22 -67.03
CA GLY A 194 -2.39 -50.24 -65.74
C GLY A 194 -1.76 -49.34 -64.67
N LEU A 195 -0.82 -48.44 -65.02
CA LEU A 195 -0.08 -47.66 -64.03
C LEU A 195 -0.77 -46.34 -63.70
N ALA A 196 -1.12 -46.14 -62.43
CA ALA A 196 -1.52 -44.85 -61.86
C ALA A 196 -0.41 -44.30 -60.96
N ARG A 197 -0.30 -42.97 -60.84
CA ARG A 197 0.80 -42.32 -60.09
C ARG A 197 0.35 -41.08 -59.34
N THR A 198 0.99 -40.82 -58.19
CA THR A 198 0.82 -39.59 -57.41
C THR A 198 2.11 -39.16 -56.73
N VAL A 199 2.26 -37.87 -56.42
CA VAL A 199 3.30 -37.36 -55.52
C VAL A 199 2.73 -37.36 -54.11
N TRP A 200 3.26 -38.21 -53.24
CA TRP A 200 2.86 -38.25 -51.82
C TRP A 200 3.77 -37.33 -50.99
N THR A 201 3.15 -36.31 -50.39
CA THR A 201 3.74 -35.48 -49.33
C THR A 201 3.43 -36.10 -47.99
N LEU A 202 4.47 -36.49 -47.26
CA LEU A 202 4.31 -37.00 -45.89
C LEU A 202 3.79 -35.89 -44.99
N GLY A 203 2.86 -36.21 -44.10
CA GLY A 203 2.32 -35.23 -43.16
C GLY A 203 3.29 -34.90 -42.02
N PRO A 204 2.87 -34.05 -41.07
CA PRO A 204 3.77 -33.41 -40.11
C PRO A 204 4.27 -34.33 -38.98
N ALA A 205 3.64 -35.48 -38.75
CA ALA A 205 4.01 -36.41 -37.70
C ALA A 205 5.22 -37.27 -38.08
N VAL A 206 6.23 -37.30 -37.21
CA VAL A 206 7.43 -38.14 -37.35
C VAL A 206 7.08 -39.61 -37.07
N GLY A 207 7.58 -40.53 -37.89
CA GLY A 207 7.35 -41.98 -37.76
C GLY A 207 6.82 -42.63 -39.03
N GLY A 208 6.23 -43.83 -38.89
CA GLY A 208 5.60 -44.54 -40.00
C GLY A 208 4.30 -43.86 -40.44
N GLN A 209 4.12 -43.71 -41.75
CA GLN A 209 2.91 -43.18 -42.39
C GLN A 209 2.44 -44.16 -43.47
N THR A 210 1.14 -44.13 -43.80
CA THR A 210 0.53 -45.00 -44.83
C THR A 210 -0.39 -44.22 -45.78
N LEU A 211 -0.32 -44.58 -47.06
CA LEU A 211 -1.20 -44.12 -48.14
C LEU A 211 -1.93 -45.33 -48.72
N GLU A 212 -3.26 -45.33 -48.67
CA GLU A 212 -4.07 -46.29 -49.42
C GLU A 212 -4.25 -45.80 -50.86
N ALA A 213 -3.92 -46.64 -51.83
CA ALA A 213 -4.37 -46.49 -53.21
C ALA A 213 -5.56 -47.43 -53.42
N SER A 214 -6.69 -46.94 -53.94
CA SER A 214 -7.91 -47.72 -54.16
C SER A 214 -8.54 -47.49 -55.53
N ALA A 215 -9.09 -48.55 -56.13
CA ALA A 215 -9.92 -48.49 -57.33
C ALA A 215 -10.99 -49.59 -57.26
N ASN A 216 -12.28 -49.19 -57.34
CA ASN A 216 -13.42 -50.04 -56.96
C ASN A 216 -13.21 -50.68 -55.57
N ASP A 217 -13.40 -52.00 -55.44
CA ASP A 217 -13.24 -52.75 -54.18
C ASP A 217 -11.78 -53.19 -53.91
N ALA A 218 -10.83 -52.83 -54.80
CA ALA A 218 -9.44 -53.21 -54.68
C ALA A 218 -8.60 -52.06 -54.07
N SER A 219 -7.74 -52.38 -53.10
CA SER A 219 -6.79 -51.41 -52.54
C SER A 219 -5.41 -51.98 -52.22
N ALA A 220 -4.44 -51.09 -52.07
CA ALA A 220 -3.07 -51.40 -51.67
C ALA A 220 -2.51 -50.30 -50.75
N LEU A 221 -1.85 -50.70 -49.66
CA LEU A 221 -1.21 -49.78 -48.71
C LEU A 221 0.26 -49.57 -49.08
N VAL A 222 0.64 -48.31 -49.22
CA VAL A 222 2.03 -47.86 -49.44
C VAL A 222 2.53 -47.25 -48.15
N ALA A 223 3.53 -47.88 -47.52
CA ALA A 223 4.16 -47.39 -46.31
C ALA A 223 5.36 -46.48 -46.61
N ALA A 224 5.60 -45.48 -45.78
CA ALA A 224 6.81 -44.65 -45.78
C ALA A 224 7.17 -44.22 -44.35
N THR A 225 8.39 -43.71 -44.15
CA THR A 225 8.80 -43.15 -42.84
C THR A 225 9.11 -41.66 -42.96
N ALA A 226 8.37 -40.85 -42.20
CA ALA A 226 8.68 -39.46 -41.96
C ALA A 226 9.84 -39.34 -40.97
N ASN A 227 11.02 -38.99 -41.48
CA ASN A 227 12.21 -38.71 -40.67
C ASN A 227 12.02 -37.40 -39.89
N ASN A 228 12.63 -37.33 -38.71
CA ASN A 228 12.60 -36.12 -37.89
C ASN A 228 13.50 -35.02 -38.51
N PRO A 229 12.97 -33.86 -38.93
CA PRO A 229 13.78 -32.79 -39.52
C PRO A 229 14.73 -32.14 -38.51
N ASP A 230 14.49 -32.29 -37.21
CA ASP A 230 15.34 -31.71 -36.16
C ASP A 230 16.65 -32.52 -35.93
N ARG A 231 16.70 -33.80 -36.35
CA ARG A 231 17.81 -34.72 -36.05
C ARG A 231 19.16 -34.18 -36.53
N ALA A 232 19.24 -33.70 -37.77
CA ALA A 232 20.51 -33.20 -38.34
C ALA A 232 21.07 -31.98 -37.60
N ALA A 233 20.20 -31.10 -37.07
CA ALA A 233 20.62 -29.95 -36.28
C ALA A 233 21.16 -30.35 -34.90
N LEU A 234 20.60 -31.40 -34.31
CA LEU A 234 21.09 -31.98 -33.06
C LEU A 234 22.42 -32.71 -33.26
N GLU A 235 22.56 -33.50 -34.33
CA GLU A 235 23.84 -34.16 -34.67
C GLU A 235 24.96 -33.14 -34.88
N ALA A 236 24.67 -32.02 -35.57
CA ALA A 236 25.60 -30.89 -35.66
C ALA A 236 25.92 -30.28 -34.28
N PHE A 237 24.91 -30.04 -33.44
CA PHE A 237 25.08 -29.52 -32.07
C PHE A 237 25.96 -30.41 -31.18
N TYR A 238 25.75 -31.72 -31.23
CA TYR A 238 26.56 -32.73 -30.55
C TYR A 238 28.02 -32.65 -30.98
N HIS A 239 28.29 -32.72 -32.30
CA HIS A 239 29.66 -32.67 -32.80
C HIS A 239 30.36 -31.33 -32.54
N ALA A 240 29.65 -30.21 -32.70
CA ALA A 240 30.23 -28.87 -32.56
C ALA A 240 30.57 -28.49 -31.10
N THR A 241 29.89 -29.08 -30.12
CA THR A 241 30.05 -28.72 -28.69
C THR A 241 30.72 -29.81 -27.83
N GLY A 242 31.42 -30.76 -28.46
CA GLY A 242 32.23 -31.77 -27.78
C GLY A 242 31.42 -32.96 -27.23
N GLY A 243 30.38 -33.38 -27.94
CA GLY A 243 29.46 -34.47 -27.58
C GLY A 243 30.08 -35.70 -26.91
N PRO A 244 31.15 -36.31 -27.46
CA PRO A 244 31.78 -37.50 -26.87
C PRO A 244 32.45 -37.29 -25.50
N ASP A 245 32.66 -36.03 -25.09
CA ASP A 245 33.24 -35.63 -23.80
C ASP A 245 32.19 -35.04 -22.84
N TRP A 246 30.90 -35.07 -23.21
CA TRP A 246 29.81 -34.61 -22.35
C TRP A 246 29.66 -35.47 -21.09
N ALA A 247 29.08 -34.89 -20.03
CA ALA A 247 28.83 -35.60 -18.77
C ALA A 247 27.71 -36.66 -18.87
N ASN A 248 26.78 -36.46 -19.81
CA ASN A 248 25.74 -37.40 -20.22
C ASN A 248 25.41 -37.18 -21.71
N ASP A 249 25.57 -38.23 -22.51
CA ASP A 249 25.23 -38.31 -23.92
C ASP A 249 24.18 -39.40 -24.22
N ASP A 250 23.38 -39.80 -23.22
CA ASP A 250 22.42 -40.90 -23.32
C ASP A 250 21.53 -40.76 -24.56
N ASN A 251 21.52 -41.81 -25.38
CA ASN A 251 20.82 -41.95 -26.66
C ASN A 251 21.23 -40.98 -27.79
N TRP A 252 22.16 -40.04 -27.59
CA TRP A 252 22.63 -39.17 -28.68
C TRP A 252 23.33 -39.98 -29.79
N LEU A 253 23.10 -39.59 -31.04
CA LEU A 253 23.52 -40.31 -32.26
C LEU A 253 22.97 -41.74 -32.42
N THR A 254 22.09 -42.22 -31.53
CA THR A 254 21.42 -43.52 -31.69
C THR A 254 20.14 -43.41 -32.53
N ASP A 255 19.50 -44.54 -32.83
CA ASP A 255 18.18 -44.58 -33.48
C ASP A 255 17.00 -44.52 -32.51
N ALA A 256 17.23 -44.25 -31.21
CA ALA A 256 16.17 -43.96 -30.26
C ALA A 256 15.40 -42.68 -30.67
N PRO A 257 14.09 -42.57 -30.40
CA PRO A 257 13.31 -41.36 -30.64
C PRO A 257 13.94 -40.13 -29.98
N LEU A 258 13.91 -38.96 -30.64
CA LEU A 258 14.54 -37.74 -30.10
C LEU A 258 14.00 -37.33 -28.72
N GLY A 259 12.77 -37.72 -28.36
CA GLY A 259 12.21 -37.50 -27.02
C GLY A 259 12.85 -38.35 -25.91
N GLU A 260 13.68 -39.34 -26.24
CA GLU A 260 14.45 -40.19 -25.32
C GLU A 260 15.93 -39.78 -25.24
N TRP A 261 16.38 -38.80 -26.03
CA TRP A 261 17.75 -38.28 -25.99
C TRP A 261 17.95 -37.38 -24.76
N HIS A 262 19.13 -37.44 -24.14
CA HIS A 262 19.43 -36.65 -22.95
C HIS A 262 19.17 -35.14 -23.18
N GLY A 263 18.43 -34.52 -22.26
CA GLY A 263 18.12 -33.09 -22.29
C GLY A 263 16.99 -32.67 -23.24
N LEU A 264 16.47 -33.57 -24.08
CA LEU A 264 15.46 -33.23 -25.10
C LEU A 264 14.02 -33.50 -24.62
N ARG A 265 13.06 -32.69 -25.10
CA ARG A 265 11.63 -33.06 -25.13
C ARG A 265 10.99 -32.63 -26.45
N VAL A 266 10.05 -33.44 -26.93
CA VAL A 266 9.32 -33.26 -28.18
C VAL A 266 7.84 -32.93 -27.96
N ASP A 267 7.19 -32.38 -28.98
CA ASP A 267 5.73 -32.23 -29.05
C ASP A 267 5.03 -33.52 -29.56
N GLU A 268 3.70 -33.46 -29.69
CA GLU A 268 2.85 -34.56 -30.18
C GLU A 268 3.18 -34.98 -31.62
N MET A 269 3.82 -34.11 -32.42
CA MET A 269 4.28 -34.43 -33.78
C MET A 269 5.72 -34.98 -33.79
N GLY A 270 6.37 -35.07 -32.63
CA GLY A 270 7.75 -35.53 -32.45
C GLY A 270 8.81 -34.45 -32.68
N ARG A 271 8.44 -33.17 -32.83
CA ARG A 271 9.38 -32.07 -33.06
C ARG A 271 9.93 -31.53 -31.75
N VAL A 272 11.20 -31.11 -31.73
CA VAL A 272 11.88 -30.68 -30.49
C VAL A 272 11.35 -29.33 -30.03
N VAL A 273 10.86 -29.28 -28.79
CA VAL A 273 10.32 -28.07 -28.14
C VAL A 273 11.15 -27.61 -26.94
N PHE A 274 12.02 -28.46 -26.40
CA PHE A 274 12.82 -28.18 -25.22
C PHE A 274 14.20 -28.84 -25.33
N ILE A 275 15.24 -28.06 -25.02
CA ILE A 275 16.62 -28.51 -24.81
C ILE A 275 17.08 -27.98 -23.46
N ASP A 276 17.56 -28.85 -22.57
CA ASP A 276 18.30 -28.47 -21.36
C ASP A 276 19.57 -29.32 -21.20
N MET A 277 20.71 -28.68 -21.39
CA MET A 277 22.04 -29.29 -21.30
C MET A 277 22.75 -28.84 -20.01
N TYR A 278 22.01 -28.74 -18.90
CA TYR A 278 22.51 -28.24 -17.62
C TYR A 278 23.79 -28.95 -17.19
N ARG A 279 24.89 -28.19 -17.07
CA ARG A 279 26.19 -28.63 -16.54
C ARG A 279 26.77 -29.85 -17.29
N ASN A 280 26.44 -30.00 -18.58
CA ASN A 280 26.79 -31.19 -19.35
C ASN A 280 28.20 -31.15 -19.98
N GLY A 281 28.97 -30.08 -19.77
CA GLY A 281 30.36 -29.98 -20.22
C GLY A 281 30.55 -29.45 -21.64
N LEU A 282 29.54 -28.77 -22.19
CA LEU A 282 29.59 -28.27 -23.58
C LEU A 282 30.76 -27.31 -23.78
N THR A 283 31.47 -27.50 -24.89
CA THR A 283 32.66 -26.74 -25.29
C THR A 283 32.41 -25.98 -26.59
N GLY A 284 33.34 -25.10 -27.00
CA GLY A 284 33.32 -24.51 -28.33
C GLY A 284 32.12 -23.58 -28.58
N ALA A 285 31.52 -23.64 -29.76
CA ALA A 285 30.42 -22.77 -30.16
C ALA A 285 29.17 -23.59 -30.51
N VAL A 286 27.99 -23.05 -30.19
CA VAL A 286 26.74 -23.61 -30.73
C VAL A 286 26.74 -23.41 -32.26
N PRO A 287 26.42 -24.44 -33.06
CA PRO A 287 26.51 -24.35 -34.51
C PRO A 287 25.26 -23.68 -35.12
N PRO A 288 25.38 -23.00 -36.28
CA PRO A 288 24.28 -22.32 -36.98
C PRO A 288 23.02 -23.17 -37.19
N GLU A 289 23.19 -24.48 -37.36
CA GLU A 289 22.13 -25.47 -37.56
C GLU A 289 21.09 -25.47 -36.42
N ILE A 290 21.43 -24.99 -35.22
CA ILE A 290 20.48 -24.82 -34.11
C ILE A 290 19.24 -24.02 -34.53
N GLY A 291 19.38 -23.05 -35.45
CA GLY A 291 18.28 -22.23 -35.97
C GLY A 291 17.28 -22.98 -36.85
N ALA A 292 17.51 -24.26 -37.17
CA ALA A 292 16.58 -25.12 -37.88
C ALA A 292 15.47 -25.70 -36.97
N LEU A 293 15.66 -25.65 -35.64
CA LEU A 293 14.73 -26.19 -34.63
C LEU A 293 13.49 -25.30 -34.46
N SER A 294 12.69 -25.14 -35.52
CA SER A 294 11.62 -24.14 -35.64
C SER A 294 10.45 -24.29 -34.65
N ASN A 295 10.39 -25.38 -33.89
CA ASN A 295 9.44 -25.59 -32.79
C ASN A 295 10.01 -25.35 -31.39
N LEU A 296 11.30 -25.03 -31.24
CA LEU A 296 11.95 -24.88 -29.94
C LEU A 296 11.36 -23.72 -29.13
N LYS A 297 10.86 -24.03 -27.93
CA LYS A 297 10.30 -23.07 -26.96
C LYS A 297 11.25 -22.75 -25.82
N THR A 298 12.09 -23.72 -25.43
CA THR A 298 13.07 -23.54 -24.37
C THR A 298 14.44 -24.04 -24.79
N LEU A 299 15.46 -23.22 -24.57
CA LEU A 299 16.86 -23.58 -24.69
C LEU A 299 17.60 -23.19 -23.41
N SER A 300 18.04 -24.19 -22.64
CA SER A 300 18.94 -24.02 -21.49
C SER A 300 20.28 -24.66 -21.80
N LEU A 301 21.32 -23.84 -21.82
CA LEU A 301 22.72 -24.26 -21.94
C LEU A 301 23.48 -23.97 -20.63
N THR A 302 22.73 -23.97 -19.52
CA THR A 302 23.17 -23.50 -18.21
C THR A 302 24.39 -24.27 -17.68
N ALA A 303 25.34 -23.58 -17.05
CA ALA A 303 26.53 -24.13 -16.39
C ALA A 303 27.54 -24.83 -17.32
N ASN A 304 27.63 -24.41 -18.58
CA ASN A 304 28.64 -24.88 -19.55
C ASN A 304 29.72 -23.81 -19.81
N LEU A 305 30.65 -23.67 -18.86
CA LEU A 305 31.67 -22.61 -18.84
C LEU A 305 32.67 -22.62 -20.02
N GLN A 306 32.73 -23.71 -20.79
CA GLN A 306 33.60 -23.85 -21.97
C GLN A 306 32.90 -23.52 -23.29
N LEU A 307 31.60 -23.20 -23.26
CA LEU A 307 30.83 -22.74 -24.40
C LEU A 307 31.08 -21.23 -24.63
N THR A 308 31.67 -20.87 -25.76
CA THR A 308 32.21 -19.53 -26.04
C THR A 308 31.38 -18.67 -27.01
N ALA A 309 30.43 -19.24 -27.77
CA ALA A 309 29.58 -18.47 -28.68
C ALA A 309 28.19 -19.08 -28.94
N ILE A 310 27.23 -18.21 -29.27
CA ILE A 310 25.89 -18.51 -29.82
C ILE A 310 25.81 -17.90 -31.24
N PRO A 311 25.28 -18.62 -32.25
CA PRO A 311 25.25 -18.16 -33.64
C PRO A 311 24.09 -17.18 -33.90
N ALA A 312 24.22 -16.35 -34.94
CA ALA A 312 23.18 -15.43 -35.41
C ALA A 312 21.85 -16.17 -35.73
N GLU A 313 21.94 -17.40 -36.22
CA GLU A 313 20.82 -18.29 -36.51
C GLU A 313 19.90 -18.57 -35.32
N ILE A 314 20.32 -18.29 -34.07
CA ILE A 314 19.43 -18.33 -32.92
C ILE A 314 18.16 -17.49 -33.15
N GLY A 315 18.28 -16.35 -33.86
CA GLY A 315 17.16 -15.48 -34.20
C GLY A 315 16.10 -16.09 -35.13
N ARG A 316 16.33 -17.28 -35.70
CA ARG A 316 15.33 -18.03 -36.49
C ARG A 316 14.33 -18.80 -35.61
N LEU A 317 14.59 -18.93 -34.31
CA LEU A 317 13.76 -19.66 -33.36
C LEU A 317 12.52 -18.86 -32.94
N ALA A 318 11.63 -18.58 -33.89
CA ALA A 318 10.48 -17.68 -33.73
C ALA A 318 9.48 -18.09 -32.62
N LYS A 319 9.55 -19.33 -32.11
CA LYS A 319 8.73 -19.84 -31.00
C LYS A 319 9.47 -19.90 -29.65
N LEU A 320 10.70 -19.40 -29.55
CA LEU A 320 11.48 -19.46 -28.32
C LEU A 320 10.89 -18.52 -27.26
N GLU A 321 10.42 -19.10 -26.16
CA GLU A 321 9.79 -18.43 -25.01
C GLU A 321 10.79 -18.23 -23.87
N HIS A 322 11.77 -19.14 -23.72
CA HIS A 322 12.76 -19.16 -22.65
C HIS A 322 14.17 -19.49 -23.17
N LEU A 323 15.12 -18.58 -22.96
CA LEU A 323 16.55 -18.79 -23.23
C LEU A 323 17.36 -18.61 -21.93
N SER A 324 18.09 -19.65 -21.50
CA SER A 324 19.10 -19.56 -20.43
C SER A 324 20.48 -19.93 -20.96
N LEU A 325 21.38 -18.97 -20.90
CA LEU A 325 22.81 -19.10 -21.18
C LEU A 325 23.64 -18.97 -19.89
N THR A 326 23.00 -19.07 -18.72
CA THR A 326 23.60 -18.83 -17.40
C THR A 326 24.87 -19.65 -17.17
N SER A 327 25.94 -19.04 -16.64
CA SER A 327 27.22 -19.69 -16.34
C SER A 327 27.86 -20.38 -17.57
N THR A 328 27.93 -19.64 -18.69
CA THR A 328 28.65 -20.03 -19.92
C THR A 328 29.89 -19.16 -20.14
N GLY A 329 30.78 -19.58 -21.05
CA GLY A 329 32.02 -18.88 -21.39
C GLY A 329 31.87 -17.80 -22.48
N LEU A 330 30.65 -17.31 -22.73
CA LEU A 330 30.36 -16.28 -23.73
C LEU A 330 31.13 -14.98 -23.45
N THR A 331 31.19 -14.10 -24.45
CA THR A 331 31.68 -12.71 -24.32
C THR A 331 30.79 -11.69 -25.05
N SER A 332 29.89 -12.18 -25.91
CA SER A 332 28.86 -11.41 -26.61
C SER A 332 27.65 -12.30 -26.90
N VAL A 333 26.51 -11.67 -27.24
CA VAL A 333 25.34 -12.33 -27.85
C VAL A 333 25.04 -11.67 -29.20
N PRO A 334 24.55 -12.41 -30.21
CA PRO A 334 24.25 -11.87 -31.54
C PRO A 334 23.10 -10.85 -31.51
N SER A 335 23.09 -9.87 -32.42
CA SER A 335 21.99 -8.89 -32.55
C SER A 335 20.69 -9.55 -33.01
N GLU A 336 20.77 -10.64 -33.77
CA GLU A 336 19.63 -11.46 -34.19
C GLU A 336 18.83 -12.05 -33.03
N LEU A 337 19.36 -12.01 -31.79
CA LEU A 337 18.60 -12.29 -30.57
C LEU A 337 17.30 -11.45 -30.52
N GLY A 338 17.33 -10.20 -31.01
CA GLY A 338 16.16 -9.31 -31.07
C GLY A 338 15.01 -9.79 -31.97
N ASN A 339 15.24 -10.78 -32.83
CA ASN A 339 14.20 -11.38 -33.68
C ASN A 339 13.27 -12.34 -32.90
N LEU A 340 13.62 -12.70 -31.66
CA LEU A 340 12.88 -13.66 -30.83
C LEU A 340 11.60 -13.05 -30.22
N SER A 341 10.62 -12.76 -31.08
CA SER A 341 9.40 -12.02 -30.73
C SER A 341 8.53 -12.63 -29.61
N GLN A 342 8.71 -13.93 -29.30
CA GLN A 342 7.99 -14.64 -28.22
C GLN A 342 8.81 -14.77 -26.92
N LEU A 343 10.06 -14.30 -26.89
CA LEU A 343 10.96 -14.52 -25.75
C LEU A 343 10.47 -13.77 -24.52
N GLY A 344 9.93 -14.51 -23.55
CA GLY A 344 9.41 -13.98 -22.29
C GLY A 344 10.46 -13.96 -21.18
N PHE A 345 11.44 -14.87 -21.23
CA PHE A 345 12.50 -15.03 -20.23
C PHE A 345 13.87 -15.17 -20.89
N LEU A 346 14.81 -14.32 -20.49
CA LEU A 346 16.20 -14.33 -20.93
C LEU A 346 17.13 -14.31 -19.71
N ALA A 347 17.94 -15.36 -19.53
CA ALA A 347 18.98 -15.43 -18.51
C ALA A 347 20.38 -15.53 -19.12
N LEU A 348 21.22 -14.58 -18.72
CA LEU A 348 22.60 -14.34 -19.15
C LEU A 348 23.53 -14.24 -17.93
N THR A 349 23.13 -14.76 -16.77
CA THR A 349 23.88 -14.60 -15.51
C THR A 349 25.25 -15.30 -15.59
N SER A 350 26.33 -14.65 -15.13
CA SER A 350 27.69 -15.21 -15.16
C SER A 350 28.19 -15.60 -16.56
N THR A 351 28.02 -14.72 -17.57
CA THR A 351 28.39 -14.96 -18.98
C THR A 351 29.44 -13.98 -19.54
N ARG A 352 30.18 -13.28 -18.67
CA ARG A 352 31.28 -12.33 -18.99
C ARG A 352 30.92 -11.25 -20.04
N LEU A 353 29.63 -10.96 -20.25
CA LEU A 353 29.18 -10.01 -21.26
C LEU A 353 29.59 -8.58 -20.87
N MET A 354 30.15 -7.83 -21.82
CA MET A 354 30.50 -6.41 -21.63
C MET A 354 29.39 -5.46 -22.10
N SER A 355 28.50 -5.90 -23.00
CA SER A 355 27.37 -5.13 -23.52
C SER A 355 26.23 -6.03 -24.00
N LEU A 356 25.03 -5.47 -24.07
CA LEU A 356 23.89 -6.05 -24.80
C LEU A 356 23.75 -5.35 -26.17
N PRO A 357 23.32 -6.05 -27.23
CA PRO A 357 22.99 -5.42 -28.50
C PRO A 357 21.76 -4.51 -28.37
N SER A 358 21.70 -3.43 -29.15
CA SER A 358 20.55 -2.51 -29.24
C SER A 358 19.23 -3.23 -29.54
N GLU A 359 19.30 -4.28 -30.34
CA GLU A 359 18.21 -5.13 -30.79
C GLU A 359 17.52 -5.87 -29.62
N ILE A 360 18.09 -5.87 -28.42
CA ILE A 360 17.41 -6.31 -27.19
C ILE A 360 16.07 -5.59 -26.99
N GLY A 361 15.96 -4.31 -27.41
CA GLY A 361 14.74 -3.51 -27.32
C GLY A 361 13.60 -3.99 -28.23
N SER A 362 13.86 -4.89 -29.19
CA SER A 362 12.86 -5.50 -30.06
C SER A 362 12.07 -6.63 -29.38
N LEU A 363 12.53 -7.12 -28.23
CA LEU A 363 11.94 -8.24 -27.48
C LEU A 363 10.65 -7.83 -26.74
N SER A 364 9.62 -7.41 -27.48
CA SER A 364 8.36 -6.87 -26.93
C SER A 364 7.55 -7.84 -26.04
N ALA A 365 7.89 -9.13 -26.01
CA ALA A 365 7.34 -10.14 -25.10
C ALA A 365 8.13 -10.29 -23.78
N LEU A 366 9.32 -9.71 -23.65
CA LEU A 366 10.22 -9.96 -22.53
C LEU A 366 9.64 -9.43 -21.22
N THR A 367 9.54 -10.32 -20.24
CA THR A 367 9.06 -10.02 -18.89
C THR A 367 10.15 -10.22 -17.84
N HIS A 368 11.15 -11.06 -18.13
CA HIS A 368 12.25 -11.38 -17.24
C HIS A 368 13.58 -11.28 -17.97
N LEU A 369 14.45 -10.37 -17.52
CA LEU A 369 15.85 -10.25 -17.93
C LEU A 369 16.74 -10.42 -16.72
N ASP A 370 17.43 -11.55 -16.65
CA ASP A 370 18.46 -11.83 -15.64
C ASP A 370 19.85 -11.81 -16.27
N ALA A 371 20.65 -10.79 -15.97
CA ALA A 371 21.98 -10.61 -16.54
C ALA A 371 23.01 -10.22 -15.45
N ARG A 372 22.86 -10.83 -14.27
CA ARG A 372 23.75 -10.63 -13.11
C ARG A 372 25.16 -11.18 -13.37
N ASP A 373 26.14 -10.72 -12.59
CA ASP A 373 27.48 -11.32 -12.52
C ASP A 373 28.22 -11.28 -13.89
N ASN A 374 28.13 -10.13 -14.57
CA ASN A 374 28.74 -9.88 -15.89
C ASN A 374 29.72 -8.69 -15.83
N GLU A 375 30.18 -8.22 -16.99
CA GLU A 375 31.15 -7.14 -17.15
C GLU A 375 30.50 -5.85 -17.70
N PHE A 376 29.16 -5.71 -17.65
CA PHE A 376 28.44 -4.59 -18.27
C PHE A 376 28.87 -3.25 -17.69
N THR A 377 29.30 -2.32 -18.55
CA THR A 377 29.63 -0.92 -18.16
C THR A 377 28.51 0.08 -18.48
N SER A 378 27.64 -0.26 -19.44
CA SER A 378 26.47 0.52 -19.83
C SER A 378 25.31 -0.37 -20.29
N LEU A 379 24.13 0.23 -20.48
CA LEU A 379 22.95 -0.41 -21.04
C LEU A 379 22.58 0.28 -22.37
N PRO A 380 22.12 -0.46 -23.40
CA PRO A 380 21.60 0.16 -24.62
C PRO A 380 20.33 0.97 -24.33
N PRO A 381 20.18 2.21 -24.84
CA PRO A 381 18.96 3.01 -24.65
C PRO A 381 17.67 2.30 -25.08
N GLU A 382 17.77 1.40 -26.05
CA GLU A 382 16.66 0.59 -26.56
C GLU A 382 16.09 -0.36 -25.50
N LEU A 383 16.80 -0.64 -24.40
CA LEU A 383 16.25 -1.37 -23.25
C LEU A 383 14.99 -0.70 -22.68
N GLY A 384 14.89 0.64 -22.80
CA GLY A 384 13.71 1.42 -22.43
C GLY A 384 12.43 1.06 -23.22
N ASN A 385 12.56 0.39 -24.37
CA ASN A 385 11.42 -0.06 -25.18
C ASN A 385 10.74 -1.31 -24.60
N LEU A 386 11.34 -1.98 -23.60
CA LEU A 386 10.83 -3.21 -22.99
C LEU A 386 9.71 -2.93 -21.98
N VAL A 387 8.66 -2.26 -22.43
CA VAL A 387 7.52 -1.79 -21.60
C VAL A 387 6.73 -2.90 -20.89
N ARG A 388 6.99 -4.19 -21.18
CA ARG A 388 6.41 -5.35 -20.47
C ARG A 388 7.34 -5.96 -19.41
N LEU A 389 8.55 -5.45 -19.26
CA LEU A 389 9.56 -6.01 -18.35
C LEU A 389 9.10 -5.89 -16.90
N ARG A 390 9.11 -7.01 -16.18
CA ARG A 390 8.69 -7.11 -14.77
C ARG A 390 9.85 -7.39 -13.84
N ILE A 391 10.84 -8.16 -14.29
CA ILE A 391 12.02 -8.50 -13.51
C ILE A 391 13.27 -8.11 -14.32
N LEU A 392 14.06 -7.20 -13.75
CA LEU A 392 15.35 -6.78 -14.28
C LEU A 392 16.43 -6.98 -13.21
N GLN A 393 17.33 -7.93 -13.45
CA GLN A 393 18.43 -8.24 -12.54
C GLN A 393 19.77 -7.99 -13.23
N LEU A 394 20.48 -6.96 -12.76
CA LEU A 394 21.75 -6.45 -13.27
C LEU A 394 22.84 -6.38 -12.19
N SER A 395 22.60 -6.98 -11.02
CA SER A 395 23.53 -6.99 -9.88
C SER A 395 24.89 -7.63 -10.23
N ARG A 396 25.99 -7.18 -9.63
CA ARG A 396 27.36 -7.66 -9.92
C ARG A 396 27.75 -7.39 -11.37
N ASN A 397 27.80 -6.13 -11.72
CA ASN A 397 28.29 -5.64 -13.01
C ASN A 397 29.22 -4.42 -12.76
N ARG A 398 29.61 -3.71 -13.81
CA ARG A 398 30.40 -2.47 -13.73
C ARG A 398 29.62 -1.26 -14.25
N LEU A 399 28.29 -1.27 -14.15
CA LEU A 399 27.44 -0.17 -14.59
C LEU A 399 27.80 1.07 -13.78
N ALA A 400 28.15 2.16 -14.45
CA ALA A 400 28.63 3.39 -13.83
C ALA A 400 27.82 4.61 -14.30
N GLY A 401 27.91 5.71 -13.55
CA GLY A 401 27.08 6.90 -13.80
C GLY A 401 25.63 6.74 -13.33
N ASP A 402 24.83 7.76 -13.64
CA ASP A 402 23.41 7.89 -13.30
C ASP A 402 22.48 7.44 -14.45
N ALA A 403 22.98 7.45 -15.68
CA ALA A 403 22.23 7.11 -16.90
C ALA A 403 21.48 5.76 -16.86
N PRO A 404 22.02 4.66 -16.27
CA PRO A 404 21.27 3.42 -16.14
C PRO A 404 19.97 3.57 -15.34
N LEU A 405 19.97 4.36 -14.25
CA LEU A 405 18.78 4.57 -13.42
C LEU A 405 17.73 5.42 -14.16
N LYS A 406 18.18 6.49 -14.84
CA LYS A 406 17.32 7.35 -15.67
C LYS A 406 16.64 6.59 -16.81
N LEU A 407 17.34 5.65 -17.43
CA LEU A 407 16.79 4.76 -18.46
C LEU A 407 15.72 3.82 -17.88
N ILE A 408 16.00 3.19 -16.74
CA ILE A 408 15.14 2.18 -16.13
C ILE A 408 13.85 2.79 -15.55
N ALA A 409 13.84 4.07 -15.17
CA ALA A 409 12.64 4.78 -14.69
C ALA A 409 11.46 4.78 -15.69
N GLY A 410 11.69 4.57 -17.00
CA GLY A 410 10.63 4.42 -17.99
C GLY A 410 9.88 3.07 -17.95
N LEU A 411 10.40 2.05 -17.26
CA LEU A 411 9.91 0.67 -17.31
C LEU A 411 8.80 0.40 -16.27
N THR A 412 7.68 1.11 -16.40
CA THR A 412 6.57 1.18 -15.39
C THR A 412 5.81 -0.13 -15.08
N GLU A 413 6.10 -1.24 -15.78
CA GLU A 413 5.62 -2.59 -15.43
C GLU A 413 6.55 -3.35 -14.45
N LEU A 414 7.72 -2.79 -14.10
CA LEU A 414 8.69 -3.44 -13.21
C LEU A 414 8.12 -3.75 -11.82
N ALA A 415 8.31 -5.00 -11.40
CA ALA A 415 8.04 -5.54 -10.07
C ALA A 415 9.34 -5.83 -9.28
N VAL A 416 10.44 -6.16 -9.95
CA VAL A 416 11.74 -6.42 -9.31
C VAL A 416 12.86 -5.73 -10.06
N LEU A 417 13.60 -4.86 -9.36
CA LEU A 417 14.81 -4.20 -9.86
C LEU A 417 15.98 -4.49 -8.92
N GLN A 418 17.03 -5.11 -9.45
CA GLN A 418 18.23 -5.49 -8.70
C GLN A 418 19.50 -5.01 -9.41
N LEU A 419 20.13 -3.98 -8.87
CA LEU A 419 21.34 -3.32 -9.39
C LEU A 419 22.51 -3.37 -8.41
N GLN A 420 22.40 -4.15 -7.34
CA GLN A 420 23.40 -4.18 -6.26
C GLN A 420 24.78 -4.68 -6.72
N ARG A 421 25.86 -4.16 -6.13
CA ARG A 421 27.25 -4.43 -6.55
C ARG A 421 27.49 -3.99 -8.00
N ASN A 422 27.33 -2.70 -8.24
CA ASN A 422 27.72 -2.02 -9.48
C ASN A 422 28.63 -0.82 -9.13
N GLU A 423 28.92 0.03 -10.10
CA GLU A 423 29.72 1.25 -9.94
C GLU A 423 28.88 2.52 -10.14
N LEU A 424 27.54 2.44 -9.94
CA LEU A 424 26.61 3.55 -10.17
C LEU A 424 26.95 4.74 -9.27
N THR A 425 26.88 5.95 -9.83
CA THR A 425 27.20 7.23 -9.18
C THR A 425 26.10 8.25 -9.46
N GLY A 426 26.15 9.42 -8.82
CA GLY A 426 25.10 10.42 -8.93
C GLY A 426 23.90 10.13 -8.01
N ALA A 427 22.95 11.05 -8.02
CA ALA A 427 21.72 10.95 -7.25
C ALA A 427 20.79 9.84 -7.77
N ILE A 428 20.01 9.25 -6.86
CA ILE A 428 18.87 8.42 -7.23
C ILE A 428 17.85 9.33 -7.94
N PRO A 429 17.44 9.05 -9.19
CA PRO A 429 16.52 9.91 -9.91
C PRO A 429 15.08 9.83 -9.34
N PRO A 430 14.41 10.96 -9.06
CA PRO A 430 13.01 11.01 -8.61
C PRO A 430 12.03 10.23 -9.49
N GLU A 431 12.32 10.14 -10.79
CA GLU A 431 11.51 9.42 -11.77
C GLU A 431 11.34 7.93 -11.47
N LEU A 432 12.21 7.32 -10.64
CA LEU A 432 12.02 5.95 -10.15
C LEU A 432 10.74 5.79 -9.29
N GLY A 433 10.20 6.87 -8.72
CA GLY A 433 8.90 6.88 -8.06
C GLY A 433 7.73 6.54 -9.00
N ALA A 434 7.91 6.65 -10.32
CA ALA A 434 6.90 6.25 -11.31
C ALA A 434 6.73 4.72 -11.43
N LEU A 435 7.64 3.91 -10.89
CA LEU A 435 7.61 2.45 -10.95
C LEU A 435 6.61 1.84 -9.96
N VAL A 436 5.36 2.33 -9.89
CA VAL A 436 4.35 2.00 -8.86
C VAL A 436 3.95 0.52 -8.72
N ARG A 437 4.47 -0.36 -9.60
CA ARG A 437 4.35 -1.82 -9.48
C ARG A 437 5.49 -2.49 -8.73
N LEU A 438 6.54 -1.76 -8.37
CA LEU A 438 7.78 -2.31 -7.83
C LEU A 438 7.56 -2.92 -6.44
N GLU A 439 7.85 -4.21 -6.32
CA GLU A 439 7.79 -5.00 -5.10
C GLU A 439 9.17 -5.12 -4.42
N ARG A 440 10.26 -5.04 -5.20
CA ARG A 440 11.64 -5.11 -4.68
C ARG A 440 12.58 -4.15 -5.42
N LEU A 441 13.32 -3.35 -4.65
CA LEU A 441 14.37 -2.46 -5.12
C LEU A 441 15.67 -2.71 -4.33
N ASP A 442 16.74 -3.09 -5.01
CA ASP A 442 18.07 -3.23 -4.43
C ASP A 442 19.12 -2.46 -5.24
N LEU A 443 19.62 -1.36 -4.67
CA LEU A 443 20.71 -0.54 -5.20
C LEU A 443 21.98 -0.63 -4.33
N SER A 444 22.04 -1.58 -3.39
CA SER A 444 23.14 -1.67 -2.40
C SER A 444 24.51 -1.94 -3.01
N TYR A 445 25.60 -1.60 -2.32
CA TYR A 445 26.98 -1.75 -2.82
C TYR A 445 27.19 -1.05 -4.17
N ASN A 446 26.89 0.24 -4.22
CA ASN A 446 27.18 1.13 -5.34
C ASN A 446 27.96 2.37 -4.81
N ARG A 447 28.07 3.43 -5.61
CA ARG A 447 28.67 4.72 -5.23
C ARG A 447 27.64 5.87 -5.38
N LEU A 448 26.35 5.57 -5.20
CA LEU A 448 25.26 6.54 -5.32
C LEU A 448 25.38 7.60 -4.22
N GLU A 449 25.16 8.85 -4.57
CA GLU A 449 25.31 10.03 -3.71
C GLU A 449 23.99 10.84 -3.63
N GLY A 450 23.99 11.98 -2.94
CA GLY A 450 22.79 12.80 -2.79
C GLY A 450 21.73 12.22 -1.84
N ALA A 451 20.63 12.95 -1.70
CA ALA A 451 19.50 12.57 -0.87
C ALA A 451 18.66 11.44 -1.50
N ILE A 452 17.96 10.69 -0.65
CA ILE A 452 16.92 9.76 -1.10
C ILE A 452 15.70 10.58 -1.58
N PRO A 453 15.16 10.37 -2.79
CA PRO A 453 14.02 11.14 -3.28
C PRO A 453 12.72 10.81 -2.52
N PRO A 454 11.90 11.80 -2.12
CA PRO A 454 10.60 11.59 -1.49
C PRO A 454 9.61 10.86 -2.41
N GLU A 455 9.75 11.00 -3.73
CA GLU A 455 8.89 10.36 -4.74
C GLU A 455 8.89 8.82 -4.64
N LEU A 456 9.92 8.22 -4.02
CA LEU A 456 9.96 6.79 -3.76
C LEU A 456 8.87 6.31 -2.78
N GLY A 457 8.26 7.21 -1.99
CA GLY A 457 7.08 6.91 -1.17
C GLY A 457 5.85 6.48 -1.98
N ALA A 458 5.77 6.84 -3.26
CA ALA A 458 4.70 6.40 -4.16
C ALA A 458 4.70 4.88 -4.44
N LEU A 459 5.80 4.18 -4.13
CA LEU A 459 6.00 2.76 -4.44
C LEU A 459 5.29 1.82 -3.43
N THR A 460 4.02 2.07 -3.12
CA THR A 460 3.23 1.41 -2.05
C THR A 460 3.15 -0.13 -2.09
N ARG A 461 3.53 -0.78 -3.19
CA ARG A 461 3.66 -2.25 -3.33
C ARG A 461 4.99 -2.81 -2.80
N LEU A 462 5.95 -1.94 -2.50
CA LEU A 462 7.33 -2.33 -2.26
C LEU A 462 7.47 -3.04 -0.91
N THR A 463 8.04 -4.25 -0.96
CA THR A 463 8.24 -5.16 0.17
C THR A 463 9.70 -5.20 0.64
N TRP A 464 10.64 -4.81 -0.23
CA TRP A 464 12.08 -4.88 0.03
C TRP A 464 12.79 -3.66 -0.56
N LEU A 465 13.33 -2.79 0.30
CA LEU A 465 14.12 -1.62 -0.06
C LEU A 465 15.54 -1.74 0.50
N ASN A 466 16.55 -1.78 -0.37
CA ASN A 466 17.94 -1.92 0.04
C ASN A 466 18.85 -0.92 -0.68
N PHE A 467 19.38 0.04 0.09
CA PHE A 467 20.32 1.09 -0.34
C PHE A 467 21.67 0.99 0.40
N ALA A 468 21.90 -0.08 1.16
CA ALA A 468 23.07 -0.21 2.01
C ALA A 468 24.41 -0.14 1.24
N SER A 469 25.47 0.37 1.86
CA SER A 469 26.80 0.50 1.24
C SER A 469 26.78 1.37 -0.03
N ASN A 470 26.49 2.66 0.16
CA ASN A 470 26.53 3.72 -0.85
C ASN A 470 27.13 5.00 -0.22
N HIS A 471 27.04 6.13 -0.90
CA HIS A 471 27.42 7.47 -0.43
C HIS A 471 26.21 8.41 -0.27
N LEU A 472 25.02 7.84 -0.01
CA LEU A 472 23.80 8.64 0.18
C LEU A 472 23.92 9.54 1.42
N GLU A 473 23.29 10.71 1.35
CA GLU A 473 23.45 11.79 2.32
C GLU A 473 22.10 12.43 2.74
N GLY A 474 22.14 13.21 3.82
CA GLY A 474 20.98 13.92 4.34
C GLY A 474 20.00 13.02 5.12
N ALA A 475 18.79 13.54 5.33
CA ALA A 475 17.74 12.89 6.12
C ALA A 475 16.97 11.83 5.32
N ILE A 476 16.28 10.93 6.05
CA ILE A 476 15.33 10.00 5.43
C ILE A 476 14.01 10.74 5.14
N PRO A 477 13.47 10.68 3.91
CA PRO A 477 12.20 11.32 3.58
C PRO A 477 11.02 10.73 4.37
N PRO A 478 10.11 11.55 4.93
CA PRO A 478 8.94 11.06 5.64
C PRO A 478 7.99 10.24 4.73
N GLU A 479 7.99 10.47 3.42
CA GLU A 479 7.19 9.75 2.43
C GLU A 479 7.51 8.25 2.36
N LEU A 480 8.71 7.82 2.81
CA LEU A 480 9.01 6.38 2.92
C LEU A 480 8.11 5.67 3.95
N GLY A 481 7.45 6.40 4.85
CA GLY A 481 6.43 5.88 5.77
C GLY A 481 5.13 5.44 5.07
N ASP A 482 4.88 5.86 3.83
CA ASP A 482 3.69 5.46 3.06
C ASP A 482 3.81 4.05 2.45
N LEU A 483 5.02 3.47 2.50
CA LEU A 483 5.35 2.12 2.00
C LEU A 483 4.80 1.00 2.90
N THR A 484 3.53 1.03 3.28
CA THR A 484 2.89 0.11 4.24
C THR A 484 2.99 -1.39 3.92
N SER A 485 3.41 -1.77 2.71
CA SER A 485 3.73 -3.15 2.32
C SER A 485 5.16 -3.60 2.69
N LEU A 486 6.02 -2.67 3.16
CA LEU A 486 7.46 -2.89 3.34
C LEU A 486 7.75 -3.87 4.48
N VAL A 487 8.58 -4.86 4.18
CA VAL A 487 9.04 -5.90 5.13
C VAL A 487 10.52 -5.69 5.49
N MET A 488 11.32 -5.17 4.56
CA MET A 488 12.74 -4.89 4.76
C MET A 488 13.11 -3.47 4.29
N LEU A 489 13.81 -2.73 5.17
CA LEU A 489 14.47 -1.46 4.90
C LEU A 489 15.94 -1.53 5.31
N ARG A 490 16.86 -1.45 4.34
CA ARG A 490 18.32 -1.47 4.59
C ARG A 490 19.00 -0.21 4.08
N LEU A 491 19.48 0.61 5.01
CA LEU A 491 20.14 1.90 4.82
C LEU A 491 21.62 1.90 5.29
N SER A 492 22.04 0.85 6.02
CA SER A 492 23.36 0.69 6.64
C SER A 492 24.55 1.00 5.73
N ARG A 493 25.66 1.50 6.29
CA ARG A 493 26.89 1.88 5.55
C ARG A 493 26.66 2.98 4.50
N ASN A 494 25.94 4.03 4.89
CA ASN A 494 25.86 5.30 4.17
C ASN A 494 26.24 6.39 5.18
N ALA A 495 27.54 6.72 5.26
CA ALA A 495 28.07 7.49 6.38
C ALA A 495 27.54 8.94 6.47
N ALA A 496 27.01 9.48 5.36
CA ALA A 496 26.45 10.82 5.29
C ALA A 496 24.92 10.88 5.48
N LEU A 497 24.22 9.74 5.47
CA LEU A 497 22.82 9.68 5.92
C LEU A 497 22.80 10.05 7.41
N SER A 498 22.08 11.11 7.76
CA SER A 498 22.24 11.85 9.01
C SER A 498 20.91 12.45 9.48
N GLY A 499 20.85 12.82 10.76
CA GLY A 499 19.66 13.39 11.36
C GLY A 499 18.61 12.35 11.80
N PRO A 500 17.44 12.82 12.25
CA PRO A 500 16.41 11.97 12.84
C PRO A 500 15.69 11.09 11.81
N LEU A 501 15.34 9.87 12.21
CA LEU A 501 14.34 9.07 11.51
C LEU A 501 12.97 9.78 11.55
N PRO A 502 12.25 9.94 10.43
CA PRO A 502 10.94 10.58 10.42
C PRO A 502 9.88 9.70 11.10
N ALA A 503 9.00 10.34 11.87
CA ALA A 503 7.97 9.66 12.67
C ALA A 503 7.03 8.76 11.85
N SER A 504 6.82 9.08 10.56
CA SER A 504 6.00 8.32 9.62
C SER A 504 6.48 6.89 9.39
N LEU A 505 7.75 6.55 9.67
CA LEU A 505 8.23 5.16 9.57
C LEU A 505 7.50 4.21 10.52
N SER A 506 6.91 4.71 11.60
CA SER A 506 6.05 3.90 12.49
C SER A 506 4.78 3.36 11.81
N ASN A 507 4.37 3.92 10.67
CA ASN A 507 3.26 3.42 9.84
C ASN A 507 3.59 2.09 9.14
N LEU A 508 4.87 1.69 9.09
CA LEU A 508 5.34 0.49 8.41
C LEU A 508 5.09 -0.77 9.26
N VAL A 509 3.82 -1.08 9.52
CA VAL A 509 3.35 -2.18 10.38
C VAL A 509 3.73 -3.60 9.92
N ARG A 510 4.31 -3.72 8.71
CA ARG A 510 4.83 -4.97 8.15
C ARG A 510 6.36 -5.09 8.20
N LEU A 511 7.05 -4.04 8.66
CA LEU A 511 8.51 -4.01 8.68
C LEU A 511 9.04 -4.98 9.75
N ASP A 512 9.83 -5.95 9.31
CA ASP A 512 10.47 -6.98 10.14
C ASP A 512 11.98 -6.73 10.23
N GLU A 513 12.58 -6.16 9.18
CA GLU A 513 14.00 -5.86 9.11
C GLU A 513 14.29 -4.36 8.86
N LEU A 514 14.87 -3.69 9.86
CA LEU A 514 15.45 -2.33 9.73
C LEU A 514 16.97 -2.38 9.99
N TRP A 515 17.77 -2.02 8.98
CA TRP A 515 19.24 -2.00 9.09
C TRP A 515 19.81 -0.62 8.78
N ALA A 516 20.24 0.13 9.79
CA ALA A 516 20.80 1.48 9.64
C ALA A 516 22.21 1.66 10.24
N GLY A 517 22.88 0.58 10.65
CA GLY A 517 24.23 0.66 11.22
C GLY A 517 25.29 1.21 10.25
N GLY A 518 26.20 2.07 10.72
CA GLY A 518 27.17 2.74 9.85
C GLY A 518 26.56 3.86 9.00
N THR A 519 25.48 4.46 9.48
CA THR A 519 25.00 5.80 9.11
C THR A 519 25.16 6.72 10.32
N ASP A 520 24.97 8.02 10.14
CA ASP A 520 24.85 9.00 11.22
C ASP A 520 23.37 9.26 11.61
N LEU A 521 22.45 8.46 11.06
CA LEU A 521 21.03 8.50 11.43
C LEU A 521 20.83 8.22 12.92
N CYS A 522 19.77 8.79 13.47
CA CYS A 522 19.44 8.64 14.87
C CYS A 522 17.94 8.46 15.10
N ALA A 523 17.61 7.85 16.23
CA ALA A 523 16.26 7.62 16.70
C ALA A 523 15.77 8.82 17.52
N PRO A 524 14.70 9.51 17.09
CA PRO A 524 13.93 10.38 17.98
C PRO A 524 13.22 9.57 19.05
N ASP A 525 12.93 10.21 20.17
CA ASP A 525 12.35 9.55 21.33
C ASP A 525 10.95 9.00 21.07
N ALA A 526 10.16 9.69 20.24
CA ALA A 526 8.85 9.24 19.76
C ALA A 526 8.88 7.90 18.98
N LEU A 527 10.04 7.47 18.46
CA LEU A 527 10.19 6.18 17.76
C LEU A 527 10.80 5.07 18.63
N ARG A 528 11.15 5.33 19.90
CA ARG A 528 11.80 4.33 20.78
C ARG A 528 11.00 3.03 20.94
N GLU A 529 9.68 3.11 21.12
CA GLU A 529 8.83 1.93 21.27
C GLU A 529 8.77 1.10 19.97
N TRP A 530 8.47 1.74 18.84
CA TRP A 530 8.46 1.09 17.52
C TRP A 530 9.82 0.46 17.18
N LEU A 531 10.93 1.16 17.47
CA LEU A 531 12.28 0.67 17.24
C LEU A 531 12.68 -0.50 18.15
N SER A 532 12.00 -0.69 19.29
CA SER A 532 12.30 -1.77 20.23
C SER A 532 12.04 -3.18 19.66
N GLY A 533 11.22 -3.27 18.61
CA GLY A 533 10.95 -4.51 17.88
C GLY A 533 12.11 -5.00 16.99
N PHE A 534 13.08 -4.15 16.66
CA PHE A 534 14.18 -4.51 15.76
C PHE A 534 15.45 -4.93 16.53
N THR A 535 16.20 -5.87 15.93
CA THR A 535 17.43 -6.44 16.52
C THR A 535 18.61 -5.46 16.60
N HIS A 536 18.59 -4.37 15.83
CA HIS A 536 19.61 -3.34 15.82
C HIS A 536 19.06 -2.02 16.34
N ARG A 537 19.55 -1.59 17.51
CA ARG A 537 19.23 -0.26 18.06
C ARG A 537 20.05 0.82 17.38
N LEU A 538 19.37 1.79 16.76
CA LEU A 538 19.96 3.07 16.42
C LEU A 538 20.35 3.83 17.69
N ARG A 539 21.36 4.69 17.59
CA ARG A 539 21.64 5.69 18.63
C ARG A 539 20.44 6.62 18.75
N THR A 540 20.11 7.07 19.96
CA THR A 540 19.28 8.26 20.13
C THR A 540 19.95 9.44 19.44
N CYS A 541 19.17 10.44 19.02
CA CYS A 541 19.75 11.65 18.47
C CYS A 541 20.63 12.34 19.52
N ARG A 542 21.92 12.45 19.21
CA ARG A 542 22.78 13.50 19.76
C ARG A 542 22.58 14.71 18.87
N ASP A 543 22.53 15.90 19.45
CA ASP A 543 22.62 17.14 18.67
C ASP A 543 24.02 17.26 18.03
N THR A 544 24.14 16.86 16.76
CA THR A 544 25.42 16.77 16.05
C THR A 544 25.55 17.67 14.83
N SER A 545 25.04 18.92 14.90
CA SER A 545 25.65 20.06 14.18
C SER A 545 24.93 21.38 14.49
N ALA A 546 25.12 21.93 15.68
CA ALA A 546 24.87 23.34 15.92
C ALA A 546 25.98 23.91 16.78
N SER A 547 26.77 24.82 16.19
CA SER A 547 27.11 26.02 16.95
C SER A 547 25.76 26.64 17.34
N ALA A 548 25.34 26.45 18.59
CA ALA A 548 24.01 26.86 19.01
C ALA A 548 24.03 28.33 19.41
N ALA A 549 23.00 29.08 19.04
CA ALA A 549 22.78 30.42 19.55
C ALA A 549 21.29 30.60 19.80
N TYR A 550 20.93 31.10 20.98
CA TYR A 550 19.56 31.47 21.29
C TYR A 550 19.53 32.64 22.27
N LEU A 551 18.43 33.38 22.22
CA LEU A 551 18.11 34.41 23.18
C LEU A 551 17.24 33.79 24.26
N THR A 552 17.51 34.15 25.51
CA THR A 552 16.69 33.77 26.64
C THR A 552 16.56 34.94 27.60
N GLN A 553 15.34 35.24 28.04
CA GLN A 553 15.13 36.18 29.16
C GLN A 553 15.47 35.56 30.52
N ALA A 554 15.76 34.25 30.54
CA ALA A 554 15.83 33.46 31.75
C ALA A 554 16.69 32.20 31.55
N VAL A 555 16.08 31.03 31.79
CA VAL A 555 16.73 29.74 31.88
C VAL A 555 16.03 28.80 30.94
N GLN A 556 16.57 28.72 29.73
CA GLN A 556 15.96 27.97 28.65
C GLN A 556 17.03 27.13 27.96
N SER A 557 16.57 26.02 27.41
CA SER A 557 17.34 25.13 26.56
C SER A 557 16.99 25.39 25.10
N LEU A 558 17.92 25.08 24.19
CA LEU A 558 17.64 24.93 22.77
C LEU A 558 16.51 23.90 22.51
N GLU A 559 16.39 22.87 23.35
CA GLU A 559 15.45 21.75 23.17
C GLU A 559 13.99 22.15 23.46
N PHE A 560 13.75 23.13 24.34
CA PHE A 560 12.41 23.66 24.62
C PHE A 560 12.43 25.20 24.59
N PRO A 561 12.52 25.79 23.37
CA PRO A 561 12.62 27.24 23.20
C PRO A 561 11.30 27.91 23.58
N VAL A 562 11.42 29.11 24.12
CA VAL A 562 10.30 29.86 24.70
C VAL A 562 10.29 31.27 24.14
N SER A 563 9.08 31.76 23.85
CA SER A 563 8.86 33.12 23.35
C SER A 563 9.43 34.15 24.33
N LEU A 564 10.25 35.08 23.84
CA LEU A 564 10.63 36.29 24.56
C LEU A 564 9.42 37.22 24.68
N VAL A 565 9.41 38.03 25.74
CA VAL A 565 8.46 39.11 25.96
C VAL A 565 8.98 40.38 25.31
N ALA A 566 8.15 41.06 24.51
CA ALA A 566 8.49 42.34 23.92
C ALA A 566 8.74 43.41 25.00
N ASP A 567 9.67 44.33 24.74
CA ASP A 567 10.10 45.40 25.65
C ASP A 567 10.80 44.93 26.96
N GLU A 568 11.29 43.68 27.04
CA GLU A 568 12.06 43.16 28.18
C GLU A 568 13.46 42.64 27.74
N PRO A 569 14.53 42.92 28.50
CA PRO A 569 15.91 42.61 28.09
C PRO A 569 16.21 41.11 28.13
N ALA A 570 17.06 40.63 27.23
CA ALA A 570 17.38 39.21 27.09
C ALA A 570 18.88 38.92 27.19
N LEU A 571 19.23 37.70 27.58
CA LEU A 571 20.57 37.13 27.50
C LEU A 571 20.72 36.33 26.20
N LEU A 572 21.62 36.74 25.32
CA LEU A 572 22.10 35.92 24.23
C LEU A 572 23.11 34.89 24.78
N ARG A 573 22.85 33.61 24.53
CA ARG A 573 23.81 32.51 24.75
C ARG A 573 24.27 31.96 23.41
N VAL A 574 25.59 31.81 23.24
CA VAL A 574 26.22 31.20 22.06
C VAL A 574 27.13 30.07 22.53
N PHE A 575 27.01 28.91 21.92
CA PHE A 575 27.78 27.69 22.24
C PHE A 575 28.60 27.26 21.01
N PRO A 576 29.85 27.73 20.88
CA PRO A 576 30.79 27.18 19.94
C PRO A 576 31.16 25.75 20.38
N VAL A 577 30.92 24.76 19.53
CA VAL A 577 31.30 23.35 19.78
C VAL A 577 32.02 22.75 18.59
N ALA A 578 33.05 21.96 18.84
CA ALA A 578 33.90 21.37 17.80
C ALA A 578 34.28 19.92 18.12
N ALA A 579 34.12 19.02 17.14
CA ALA A 579 34.36 17.59 17.31
C ALA A 579 35.79 17.24 17.78
N ASN A 580 36.77 18.11 17.47
CA ASN A 580 38.18 17.94 17.82
C ASN A 580 38.72 19.12 18.67
N ALA A 581 37.97 19.59 19.67
CA ALA A 581 38.24 20.81 20.46
C ALA A 581 39.55 20.87 21.29
N GLY A 582 40.53 19.99 21.04
CA GLY A 582 41.69 19.71 21.89
C GLY A 582 42.45 20.93 22.44
N GLY A 583 42.15 21.30 23.68
CA GLY A 583 42.88 22.31 24.46
C GLY A 583 42.74 23.77 23.98
N GLN A 584 41.88 24.03 22.99
CA GLN A 584 41.62 25.38 22.49
C GLN A 584 40.68 26.15 23.43
N SER A 585 40.82 27.48 23.47
CA SER A 585 39.92 28.35 24.23
C SER A 585 38.68 28.76 23.39
N LEU A 586 37.60 29.17 24.05
CA LEU A 586 36.40 29.66 23.38
C LEU A 586 36.70 30.93 22.55
N PRO A 587 36.33 30.97 21.25
CA PRO A 587 36.60 32.11 20.37
C PRO A 587 35.72 33.32 20.71
N SER A 588 36.02 34.48 20.12
CA SER A 588 35.06 35.58 20.04
C SER A 588 33.88 35.23 19.11
N ALA A 589 32.71 35.81 19.36
CA ALA A 589 31.57 35.79 18.44
C ALA A 589 31.03 37.21 18.19
N ARG A 590 30.22 37.38 17.15
CA ARG A 590 29.45 38.60 16.88
C ARG A 590 28.01 38.22 16.62
N ALA A 591 27.08 38.89 17.29
CA ALA A 591 25.66 38.78 16.97
C ALA A 591 25.15 40.07 16.32
N VAL A 592 24.30 39.90 15.30
CA VAL A 592 23.65 40.97 14.55
C VAL A 592 22.15 40.68 14.51
N PHE A 593 21.36 41.66 14.92
CA PHE A 593 19.92 41.56 15.08
C PHE A 593 19.23 42.39 14.01
N TYR A 594 18.13 41.87 13.48
CA TYR A 594 17.37 42.49 12.42
C TYR A 594 15.89 42.57 12.77
N ASN A 595 15.17 43.57 12.26
CA ASN A 595 13.71 43.55 12.22
C ASN A 595 13.24 44.11 10.87
N ASP A 596 12.20 43.52 10.27
CA ASP A 596 11.69 43.84 8.92
C ASP A 596 12.78 43.98 7.83
N GLY A 597 13.90 43.28 7.96
CA GLY A 597 15.03 43.33 7.03
C GLY A 597 16.21 44.20 7.48
N GLU A 598 15.99 45.26 8.27
CA GLU A 598 17.01 46.25 8.68
C GLU A 598 17.79 45.82 9.93
N GLU A 599 19.06 46.22 10.05
CA GLU A 599 19.89 45.94 11.23
C GLU A 599 19.51 46.87 12.39
N VAL A 600 18.99 46.29 13.48
CA VAL A 600 18.52 47.03 14.67
C VAL A 600 19.53 47.03 15.82
N HIS A 601 20.38 46.01 15.92
CA HIS A 601 21.40 45.91 16.97
C HIS A 601 22.59 45.04 16.56
N ARG A 602 23.74 45.25 17.22
CA ARG A 602 24.96 44.45 17.03
C ARG A 602 25.76 44.39 18.32
N VAL A 603 26.25 43.20 18.68
CA VAL A 603 27.13 42.98 19.83
C VAL A 603 28.31 42.07 19.45
N ASP A 604 29.53 42.52 19.75
CA ASP A 604 30.75 41.70 19.66
C ASP A 604 31.03 41.09 21.05
N ILE A 605 31.05 39.77 21.13
CA ILE A 605 31.26 38.99 22.37
C ILE A 605 32.71 38.51 22.42
N PRO A 606 33.52 38.93 23.41
CA PRO A 606 34.92 38.50 23.51
C PRO A 606 35.02 37.01 23.85
N GLY A 607 36.04 36.34 23.30
CA GLY A 607 36.35 34.96 23.66
C GLY A 607 36.82 34.84 25.12
N THR A 608 36.64 33.67 25.71
CA THR A 608 36.96 33.40 27.12
C THR A 608 38.07 32.37 27.24
N GLY A 609 38.79 32.36 28.37
CA GLY A 609 39.86 31.38 28.61
C GLY A 609 39.39 29.94 28.82
N SER A 610 38.07 29.71 28.91
CA SER A 610 37.46 28.39 29.03
C SER A 610 37.77 27.51 27.82
N ALA A 611 37.84 26.19 28.03
CA ALA A 611 38.05 25.24 26.95
C ALA A 611 36.83 25.16 26.01
N LEU A 612 37.10 25.09 24.71
CA LEU A 612 36.13 24.70 23.70
C LEU A 612 35.68 23.24 23.95
N THR A 613 34.38 22.95 23.82
CA THR A 613 33.82 21.62 24.07
C THR A 613 33.41 20.91 22.77
N SER A 614 33.22 19.60 22.83
CA SER A 614 32.72 18.77 21.71
C SER A 614 31.20 18.59 21.72
N GLU A 615 30.53 18.96 22.80
CA GLU A 615 29.09 18.82 23.03
C GLU A 615 28.59 20.14 23.69
N VAL A 616 27.33 20.50 23.45
CA VAL A 616 26.71 21.68 24.05
C VAL A 616 26.37 21.37 25.51
N ASP A 617 26.97 22.10 26.44
CA ASP A 617 26.60 22.06 27.86
C ASP A 617 25.91 23.36 28.24
N GLU A 618 24.58 23.33 28.23
CA GLU A 618 23.73 24.47 28.58
C GLU A 618 23.70 24.76 30.08
N SER A 619 24.09 23.79 30.92
CA SER A 619 24.12 23.96 32.38
C SER A 619 25.30 24.83 32.85
N SER A 620 26.36 24.89 32.05
CA SER A 620 27.55 25.72 32.33
C SER A 620 27.53 27.03 31.53
N LEU A 621 27.64 28.17 32.24
CA LEU A 621 27.88 29.48 31.61
C LEU A 621 29.32 29.66 31.14
N SER A 622 30.26 28.90 31.72
CA SER A 622 31.68 28.92 31.34
C SER A 622 31.96 28.27 29.98
N SER A 623 31.05 27.43 29.48
CA SER A 623 31.09 26.78 28.16
C SER A 623 30.37 27.58 27.07
N SER A 624 29.77 28.73 27.41
CA SER A 624 29.09 29.62 26.45
C SER A 624 29.69 31.02 26.42
N LEU A 625 29.52 31.69 25.29
CA LEU A 625 29.71 33.13 25.15
C LEU A 625 28.36 33.78 25.42
N ASN A 626 28.32 34.77 26.32
CA ASN A 626 27.06 35.34 26.81
C ASN A 626 27.09 36.87 26.65
N ALA A 627 25.99 37.46 26.19
CA ALA A 627 25.85 38.92 26.04
C ALA A 627 24.44 39.39 26.38
N GLU A 628 24.32 40.57 26.97
CA GLU A 628 23.04 41.22 27.24
C GLU A 628 22.50 41.90 25.97
N VAL A 629 21.19 41.80 25.76
CA VAL A 629 20.44 42.37 24.64
C VAL A 629 19.40 43.33 25.23
N PRO A 630 19.46 44.64 24.90
CA PRO A 630 18.56 45.62 25.48
C PRO A 630 17.09 45.38 25.17
N ALA A 631 16.22 45.80 26.09
CA ALA A 631 14.76 45.66 26.02
C ALA A 631 14.17 46.21 24.71
N GLU A 632 14.66 47.38 24.27
CA GLU A 632 14.21 48.05 23.05
C GLU A 632 14.47 47.25 21.75
N ILE A 633 15.37 46.27 21.78
CA ILE A 633 15.69 45.39 20.64
C ILE A 633 14.75 44.18 20.58
N VAL A 634 14.20 43.76 21.73
CA VAL A 634 13.32 42.60 21.83
C VAL A 634 11.91 42.99 21.38
N GLN A 635 11.67 42.90 20.07
CA GLN A 635 10.43 43.30 19.41
C GLN A 635 9.87 42.17 18.52
N PRO A 636 8.54 42.09 18.30
CA PRO A 636 7.96 41.20 17.30
C PRO A 636 8.61 41.40 15.92
N GLY A 637 8.90 40.30 15.23
CA GLY A 637 9.60 40.30 13.93
C GLY A 637 11.13 40.21 14.01
N LEU A 638 11.71 40.24 15.22
CA LEU A 638 13.15 40.14 15.43
C LEU A 638 13.76 38.86 14.80
N GLU A 639 14.87 39.02 14.09
CA GLU A 639 15.72 37.95 13.57
C GLU A 639 17.16 38.11 14.08
N LEU A 640 17.92 37.02 14.14
CA LEU A 640 19.29 36.96 14.63
C LEU A 640 20.23 36.26 13.65
N VAL A 641 21.46 36.78 13.53
CA VAL A 641 22.61 36.11 12.92
C VAL A 641 23.78 36.17 13.90
N VAL A 642 24.47 35.05 14.10
CA VAL A 642 25.72 35.00 14.88
C VAL A 642 26.87 34.52 14.01
N GLU A 643 27.96 35.28 13.98
CA GLU A 643 29.26 34.92 13.40
C GLU A 643 30.17 34.41 14.53
N ILE A 644 30.79 33.24 14.36
CA ILE A 644 31.71 32.65 15.35
C ILE A 644 33.12 32.69 14.79
N ASP A 645 34.05 33.17 15.62
CA ASP A 645 35.41 33.55 15.23
C ASP A 645 35.43 34.50 14.01
N PRO A 646 34.74 35.67 14.06
CA PRO A 646 34.67 36.61 12.94
C PRO A 646 36.04 37.21 12.55
N ASN A 647 37.06 37.02 13.38
CA ASN A 647 38.44 37.46 13.13
C ASN A 647 39.35 36.33 12.59
N GLY A 648 38.87 35.09 12.48
CA GLY A 648 39.61 33.96 11.90
C GLY A 648 40.82 33.49 12.73
N THR A 649 40.70 33.53 14.06
CA THR A 649 41.76 33.18 15.03
C THR A 649 41.90 31.69 15.32
N LEU A 650 40.87 30.87 15.03
CA LEU A 650 40.88 29.43 15.24
C LEU A 650 41.29 28.63 13.99
N ASP A 651 41.89 27.45 14.23
CA ASP A 651 42.22 26.49 13.18
C ASP A 651 40.95 26.02 12.45
N ALA A 652 40.96 26.15 11.12
CA ALA A 652 39.88 25.70 10.24
C ALA A 652 39.68 24.17 10.29
N SER A 653 40.68 23.39 10.71
CA SER A 653 40.59 21.93 10.87
C SER A 653 39.60 21.48 11.96
N LEU A 654 39.19 22.38 12.86
CA LEU A 654 38.25 22.09 13.95
C LEU A 654 36.81 21.83 13.48
N GLY A 655 36.46 22.20 12.24
CA GLY A 655 35.11 22.01 11.69
C GLY A 655 34.02 22.86 12.36
N LEU A 656 34.41 23.88 13.12
CA LEU A 656 33.50 24.75 13.87
C LEU A 656 32.58 25.53 12.91
N GLY A 657 31.26 25.47 13.16
CA GLY A 657 30.27 26.25 12.41
C GLY A 657 30.45 27.74 12.64
N ARG A 658 30.97 28.46 11.63
CA ARG A 658 31.31 29.90 11.71
C ARG A 658 30.12 30.86 11.62
N ARG A 659 28.91 30.35 11.35
CA ARG A 659 27.70 31.16 11.24
C ARG A 659 26.48 30.39 11.75
N VAL A 660 25.60 31.09 12.48
CA VAL A 660 24.34 30.58 13.03
C VAL A 660 23.22 31.56 12.64
N PRO A 661 22.18 31.14 11.90
CA PRO A 661 22.09 29.89 11.14
C PRO A 661 23.11 29.87 9.99
N ALA A 662 23.34 28.72 9.35
CA ALA A 662 24.31 28.59 8.26
C ALA A 662 23.98 29.51 7.07
N GLU A 663 22.69 29.60 6.71
CA GLU A 663 22.15 30.52 5.69
C GLU A 663 20.94 31.29 6.25
N GLY A 664 20.58 32.41 5.65
CA GLY A 664 19.44 33.22 6.08
C GLY A 664 19.65 33.90 7.44
N ARG A 665 18.57 34.06 8.21
CA ARG A 665 18.55 34.63 9.56
C ARG A 665 17.62 33.77 10.43
N MET A 666 17.90 33.65 11.72
CA MET A 666 17.07 32.86 12.63
C MET A 666 15.98 33.76 13.22
N PRO A 667 14.69 33.49 12.98
CA PRO A 667 13.62 34.26 13.60
C PRO A 667 13.62 34.03 15.11
N VAL A 668 13.39 35.09 15.87
CA VAL A 668 13.27 35.08 17.33
C VAL A 668 11.79 35.16 17.66
N ALA A 669 11.27 34.18 18.39
CA ALA A 669 9.90 34.24 18.87
C ALA A 669 9.78 35.35 19.94
N VAL A 670 9.19 36.48 19.57
CA VAL A 670 8.89 37.58 20.50
C VAL A 670 7.38 37.83 20.53
N LYS A 671 6.80 37.88 21.73
CA LYS A 671 5.37 38.09 21.98
C LYS A 671 5.14 39.31 22.85
N ALA A 672 4.12 40.10 22.54
CA ALA A 672 3.67 41.17 23.43
C ALA A 672 3.05 40.54 24.68
N ALA A 673 3.53 40.92 25.87
CA ALA A 673 2.88 40.51 27.11
C ALA A 673 1.46 41.11 27.21
N PRO A 674 0.48 40.35 27.75
CA PRO A 674 -0.88 40.83 27.88
C PRO A 674 -1.00 41.91 28.96
N ALA A 675 -1.98 42.80 28.79
CA ALA A 675 -2.44 43.67 29.87
C ALA A 675 -3.26 42.86 30.90
N LEU A 676 -3.13 43.23 32.17
CA LEU A 676 -3.75 42.55 33.31
C LEU A 676 -4.85 43.41 33.93
N ASP A 677 -6.09 43.19 33.50
CA ASP A 677 -7.29 43.82 34.07
C ASP A 677 -7.56 43.30 35.50
N LEU A 678 -7.29 44.13 36.51
CA LEU A 678 -7.54 43.85 37.92
C LEU A 678 -8.67 44.73 38.48
N THR A 679 -9.75 44.11 38.95
CA THR A 679 -10.85 44.80 39.64
C THR A 679 -10.72 44.65 41.15
N LEU A 680 -10.33 45.70 41.87
CA LEU A 680 -10.34 45.75 43.33
C LEU A 680 -11.78 45.80 43.84
N VAL A 681 -12.17 44.93 44.76
CA VAL A 681 -13.50 44.92 45.38
C VAL A 681 -13.37 45.16 46.88
N PRO A 682 -13.65 46.38 47.37
CA PRO A 682 -13.57 46.69 48.79
C PRO A 682 -14.77 46.10 49.55
N PHE A 683 -14.52 45.33 50.61
CA PHE A 683 -15.57 44.77 51.48
C PHE A 683 -15.61 45.48 52.83
N LEU A 684 -16.82 45.85 53.26
CA LEU A 684 -17.10 46.48 54.53
C LEU A 684 -17.84 45.50 55.45
N SER A 685 -17.21 45.15 56.59
CA SER A 685 -17.86 44.30 57.58
C SER A 685 -18.95 45.06 58.33
N THR A 686 -20.18 44.58 58.26
CA THR A 686 -21.31 45.15 58.99
C THR A 686 -21.33 44.80 60.49
N ALA A 687 -20.29 44.11 60.98
CA ALA A 687 -20.00 43.88 62.40
C ALA A 687 -18.93 44.84 62.97
N ASN A 688 -17.99 45.28 62.13
CA ASN A 688 -16.96 46.28 62.47
C ASN A 688 -16.61 47.09 61.21
N PRO A 689 -17.39 48.14 60.87
CA PRO A 689 -17.19 48.90 59.65
C PRO A 689 -16.00 49.86 59.81
N ASP A 690 -14.89 49.52 59.18
CA ASP A 690 -13.73 50.39 59.02
C ASP A 690 -13.77 51.06 57.64
N SER A 691 -13.79 52.38 57.59
CA SER A 691 -13.81 53.15 56.34
C SER A 691 -12.42 53.44 55.77
N SER A 692 -11.34 53.26 56.54
CA SER A 692 -9.96 53.52 56.08
C SER A 692 -9.53 52.61 54.92
N ILE A 693 -10.22 51.47 54.78
CA ILE A 693 -10.10 50.55 53.64
C ILE A 693 -10.44 51.20 52.31
N LEU A 694 -11.35 52.18 52.30
CA LEU A 694 -11.76 52.91 51.10
C LEU A 694 -10.65 53.86 50.66
N ASP A 695 -10.15 54.69 51.59
CA ASP A 695 -9.06 55.63 51.34
C ASP A 695 -7.79 54.92 50.82
N ARG A 696 -7.48 53.72 51.34
CA ARG A 696 -6.36 52.91 50.83
C ARG A 696 -6.67 52.26 49.48
N THR A 697 -7.88 51.77 49.23
CA THR A 697 -8.26 51.15 47.95
C THR A 697 -8.27 52.16 46.82
N ASP A 698 -8.82 53.36 47.05
CA ASP A 698 -8.84 54.47 46.10
C ASP A 698 -7.43 55.07 45.87
N GLY A 699 -6.52 54.90 46.83
CA GLY A 699 -5.11 55.30 46.73
C GLY A 699 -4.18 54.28 46.07
N LEU A 700 -4.65 53.08 45.72
CA LEU A 700 -3.85 52.09 45.00
C LEU A 700 -3.72 52.49 43.53
N THR A 701 -2.50 52.38 43.00
CA THR A 701 -2.18 52.61 41.58
C THR A 701 -1.38 51.43 41.05
N PRO A 702 -1.30 51.21 39.72
CA PRO A 702 -0.44 50.17 39.13
C PRO A 702 1.03 50.21 39.58
N GLU A 703 1.50 51.38 40.01
CA GLU A 703 2.86 51.63 40.50
C GLU A 703 3.06 51.41 42.01
N ASP A 704 2.01 51.04 42.77
CA ASP A 704 2.19 50.65 44.18
C ASP A 704 3.13 49.43 44.24
N THR A 705 3.99 49.40 45.25
CA THR A 705 4.88 48.29 45.60
C THR A 705 4.24 46.90 45.50
N LEU A 706 2.96 46.78 45.82
CA LEU A 706 2.17 45.55 45.70
C LEU A 706 2.15 44.99 44.27
N PHE A 707 1.95 45.87 43.28
CA PHE A 707 1.79 45.53 41.87
C PHE A 707 3.12 45.62 41.11
N ARG A 708 3.96 46.62 41.40
CA ARG A 708 5.31 46.73 40.82
C ARG A 708 6.18 45.53 41.14
N SER A 709 6.11 44.99 42.36
CA SER A 709 6.82 43.76 42.70
C SER A 709 6.18 42.51 42.07
N THR A 710 4.89 42.55 41.73
CA THR A 710 4.23 41.49 40.93
C THR A 710 4.74 41.51 39.47
N HIS A 711 4.93 42.69 38.86
CA HIS A 711 5.66 42.83 37.57
C HIS A 711 7.09 42.27 37.63
N THR A 712 7.73 42.26 38.81
CA THR A 712 9.09 41.72 38.98
C THR A 712 9.10 40.18 39.08
N LEU A 713 7.93 39.56 39.21
CA LEU A 713 7.73 38.12 39.48
C LEU A 713 6.89 37.43 38.40
N LEU A 714 6.22 38.18 37.52
CA LEU A 714 5.49 37.73 36.33
C LEU A 714 5.60 38.79 35.23
N PRO A 715 5.97 38.44 33.98
CA PRO A 715 6.07 39.40 32.90
C PRO A 715 4.68 39.71 32.31
N VAL A 716 3.98 40.66 32.94
CA VAL A 716 2.78 41.33 32.43
C VAL A 716 3.14 42.74 31.97
N ARG A 717 2.59 43.21 30.83
CA ARG A 717 3.02 44.48 30.22
C ARG A 717 2.50 45.71 30.97
N GLU A 718 1.23 45.68 31.34
CA GLU A 718 0.50 46.77 32.01
C GLU A 718 -0.53 46.17 32.96
N ILE A 719 -0.79 46.82 34.10
CA ILE A 719 -1.89 46.47 35.02
C ILE A 719 -2.98 47.54 34.91
N ASP A 720 -4.15 47.18 34.39
CA ASP A 720 -5.32 48.06 34.34
C ASP A 720 -6.15 47.86 35.62
N LEU A 721 -5.96 48.80 36.56
CA LEU A 721 -6.57 48.76 37.89
C LEU A 721 -7.93 49.48 37.90
N LYS A 722 -9.00 48.73 38.18
CA LYS A 722 -10.37 49.24 38.32
C LYS A 722 -10.84 49.04 39.75
N VAL A 723 -11.48 50.02 40.36
CA VAL A 723 -12.07 49.89 41.70
C VAL A 723 -13.58 49.67 41.56
N HIS A 724 -14.08 48.58 42.14
CA HIS A 724 -15.51 48.31 42.31
C HIS A 724 -16.05 49.10 43.51
N GLU A 725 -17.33 49.42 43.50
CA GLU A 725 -17.97 50.07 44.65
C GLU A 725 -17.94 49.16 45.90
N PRO A 726 -17.84 49.73 47.12
CA PRO A 726 -17.77 48.93 48.32
C PRO A 726 -19.02 48.08 48.56
N VAL A 727 -18.79 46.82 48.95
CA VAL A 727 -19.82 45.82 49.23
C VAL A 727 -19.92 45.57 50.73
N GLU A 728 -21.10 45.75 51.30
CA GLU A 728 -21.36 45.46 52.71
C GLU A 728 -21.59 43.96 52.94
N THR A 729 -20.82 43.33 53.82
CA THR A 729 -20.98 41.89 54.16
C THR A 729 -21.23 41.65 55.65
N SER A 730 -21.84 40.52 55.96
CA SER A 730 -22.01 39.98 57.32
C SER A 730 -21.42 38.56 57.47
N ALA A 731 -20.69 38.09 56.47
CA ALA A 731 -19.98 36.82 56.52
C ALA A 731 -18.98 36.78 57.68
N GLY A 732 -18.90 35.63 58.35
CA GLY A 732 -18.04 35.42 59.52
C GLY A 732 -16.75 34.67 59.20
N SER A 733 -16.57 34.21 57.96
CA SER A 733 -15.42 33.44 57.51
C SER A 733 -14.96 33.82 56.11
N PRO A 734 -13.66 33.66 55.76
CA PRO A 734 -13.17 33.99 54.42
C PRO A 734 -13.84 33.18 53.32
N PHE A 735 -14.12 31.89 53.55
CA PHE A 735 -14.77 31.00 52.56
C PHE A 735 -16.15 31.50 52.14
N GLU A 736 -16.89 32.13 53.07
CA GLU A 736 -18.16 32.77 52.76
C GLU A 736 -17.99 34.02 51.90
N ILE A 737 -16.97 34.85 52.19
CA ILE A 737 -16.65 36.09 51.45
C ILE A 737 -16.14 35.79 50.04
N ILE A 738 -15.30 34.76 49.87
CA ILE A 738 -14.86 34.26 48.56
C ILE A 738 -16.08 33.81 47.75
N GLY A 739 -17.00 33.07 48.37
CA GLY A 739 -18.28 32.69 47.75
C GLY A 739 -19.15 33.89 47.37
N GLU A 740 -19.07 35.00 48.10
CA GLU A 740 -19.77 36.25 47.78
C GLU A 740 -19.17 36.94 46.56
N VAL A 741 -17.85 37.09 46.45
CA VAL A 741 -17.21 37.65 45.24
C VAL A 741 -17.62 36.88 43.97
N ILE A 742 -17.62 35.55 44.06
CA ILE A 742 -18.04 34.65 42.98
C ILE A 742 -19.50 34.91 42.59
N ALA A 743 -20.39 34.99 43.57
CA ALA A 743 -21.82 35.23 43.36
C ALA A 743 -22.08 36.65 42.81
N ILE A 744 -21.37 37.66 43.30
CA ILE A 744 -21.47 39.06 42.87
C ILE A 744 -21.20 39.18 41.38
N ARG A 745 -20.03 38.69 40.93
CA ARG A 745 -19.63 38.78 39.52
C ARG A 745 -20.55 37.98 38.60
N ALA A 746 -21.04 36.81 39.05
CA ALA A 746 -22.03 36.04 38.33
C ALA A 746 -23.40 36.75 38.21
N MET A 747 -23.85 37.46 39.26
CA MET A 747 -25.11 38.23 39.25
C MET A 747 -25.02 39.55 38.47
N GLU A 748 -23.82 40.11 38.34
CA GLU A 748 -23.50 41.31 37.54
C GLU A 748 -23.35 41.03 36.05
N GLY A 749 -23.53 39.78 35.61
CA GLY A 749 -23.47 39.39 34.20
C GLY A 749 -22.07 39.07 33.68
N ALA A 750 -21.05 38.95 34.54
CA ALA A 750 -19.74 38.48 34.12
C ALA A 750 -19.78 36.96 33.83
N THR A 751 -19.54 36.58 32.58
CA THR A 751 -19.55 35.17 32.14
C THR A 751 -18.23 34.48 32.48
N GLY A 752 -18.26 33.61 33.49
CA GLY A 752 -17.09 32.83 33.92
C GLY A 752 -17.40 31.83 35.02
N HIS A 753 -16.49 30.88 35.23
CA HIS A 753 -16.48 29.98 36.39
C HIS A 753 -15.26 30.35 37.25
N TYR A 754 -15.37 30.15 38.57
CA TYR A 754 -14.43 30.66 39.56
C TYR A 754 -13.96 29.55 40.49
N MET A 755 -12.65 29.40 40.68
CA MET A 755 -12.05 28.57 41.73
C MET A 755 -10.61 29.04 41.98
N GLY A 756 -10.20 29.09 43.25
CA GLY A 756 -8.83 29.43 43.64
C GLY A 756 -8.72 30.44 44.78
N THR A 757 -8.59 29.94 46.01
CA THR A 757 -7.68 30.44 47.07
C THR A 757 -7.34 29.22 47.94
N ILE A 758 -6.21 29.26 48.65
CA ILE A 758 -5.71 28.14 49.46
C ILE A 758 -6.73 27.65 50.49
N ALA A 759 -7.25 26.44 50.28
CA ALA A 759 -7.98 25.64 51.26
C ALA A 759 -7.12 24.43 51.71
N GLY A 760 -5.88 24.71 52.12
CA GLY A 760 -4.83 23.69 52.31
C GLY A 760 -3.96 23.84 53.56
N LEU A 761 -4.42 24.53 54.61
CA LEU A 761 -3.63 24.78 55.84
C LEU A 761 -4.24 24.15 57.09
N SER A 762 -4.41 22.82 57.07
CA SER A 762 -4.21 22.06 58.30
C SER A 762 -2.71 21.93 58.53
N SER A 763 -2.23 22.51 59.64
CA SER A 763 -0.83 22.61 60.10
C SER A 763 0.14 23.40 59.19
N GLY A 764 0.55 24.59 59.64
CA GLY A 764 1.91 25.08 59.36
C GLY A 764 2.11 26.38 58.57
N ILE A 765 1.41 27.48 58.88
CA ILE A 765 1.99 28.84 58.63
C ILE A 765 2.03 29.63 59.94
N GLY A 766 3.23 30.08 60.30
CA GLY A 766 3.50 30.83 61.53
C GLY A 766 3.10 32.30 61.39
N GLY A 767 1.82 32.60 61.61
CA GLY A 767 1.30 33.97 61.55
C GLY A 767 -0.01 34.21 62.32
N LEU A 768 -0.42 33.29 63.20
CA LEU A 768 -1.67 33.39 63.95
C LEU A 768 -1.56 34.35 65.15
N ALA A 769 -1.73 35.65 64.91
CA ALA A 769 -1.95 36.65 65.95
C ALA A 769 -3.42 36.59 66.47
N GLN A 770 -3.79 35.47 67.10
CA GLN A 770 -5.15 35.27 67.60
C GLN A 770 -5.39 36.05 68.90
N THR A 771 -5.83 37.30 68.78
CA THR A 771 -6.12 38.19 69.92
C THR A 771 -7.58 38.66 69.87
N GLY A 772 -8.36 38.35 70.92
CA GLY A 772 -9.73 38.87 71.09
C GLY A 772 -10.82 38.25 70.22
N GLY A 773 -10.64 37.03 69.69
CA GLY A 773 -11.66 36.34 68.89
C GLY A 773 -11.75 36.80 67.42
N ARG A 774 -10.79 37.61 66.96
CA ARG A 774 -10.55 37.88 65.54
C ARG A 774 -9.61 36.82 64.98
N VAL A 775 -9.82 36.42 63.72
CA VAL A 775 -8.87 35.61 62.95
C VAL A 775 -8.14 36.59 62.02
N SER A 776 -6.82 36.57 62.03
CA SER A 776 -6.00 37.36 61.12
C SER A 776 -5.42 36.45 60.04
N TYR A 777 -5.45 36.92 58.80
CA TYR A 777 -4.81 36.32 57.65
C TYR A 777 -3.63 37.18 57.20
N SER A 778 -2.63 36.54 56.59
CA SER A 778 -1.29 37.13 56.42
C SER A 778 -1.25 38.33 55.48
N VAL A 779 -0.38 39.30 55.82
CA VAL A 779 0.05 40.43 54.97
C VAL A 779 0.29 39.97 53.53
N LEU A 780 -0.35 40.63 52.56
CA LEU A 780 -0.14 40.34 51.15
C LEU A 780 1.29 40.72 50.78
N LYS A 781 2.08 39.71 50.41
CA LYS A 781 3.39 39.89 49.80
C LYS A 781 3.28 39.71 48.28
N PRO A 782 4.16 40.33 47.47
CA PRO A 782 4.10 40.24 46.00
C PRO A 782 4.28 38.83 45.43
N ASP A 783 5.05 37.97 46.11
CA ASP A 783 5.22 36.54 45.82
C ASP A 783 3.89 35.77 45.89
N ILE A 784 3.03 36.07 46.86
CA ILE A 784 1.70 35.45 47.00
C ILE A 784 0.76 35.89 45.87
N VAL A 785 0.77 37.17 45.49
CA VAL A 785 -0.04 37.68 44.35
C VAL A 785 0.37 36.97 43.06
N ALA A 786 1.68 36.83 42.86
CA ALA A 786 2.26 36.22 41.68
C ALA A 786 2.06 34.69 41.64
N HIS A 787 2.12 34.00 42.79
CA HIS A 787 1.78 32.58 42.96
C HIS A 787 0.35 32.29 42.50
N GLU A 788 -0.61 33.02 43.07
CA GLU A 788 -2.03 32.81 42.78
C GLU A 788 -2.35 33.20 41.33
N LEU A 789 -1.70 34.22 40.76
CA LEU A 789 -1.75 34.49 39.31
C LEU A 789 -1.21 33.31 38.47
N GLY A 790 -0.13 32.65 38.89
CA GLY A 790 0.44 31.46 38.25
C GLY A 790 -0.58 30.34 38.01
N HIS A 791 -1.38 30.01 39.03
CA HIS A 791 -2.48 29.04 38.90
C HIS A 791 -3.49 29.37 37.78
N ASN A 792 -3.64 30.65 37.43
CA ASN A 792 -4.63 31.09 36.43
C ASN A 792 -4.13 31.05 34.99
N PHE A 793 -2.81 31.02 34.82
CA PHE A 793 -2.18 30.62 33.57
C PHE A 793 -2.24 29.09 33.39
N GLY A 794 -2.44 28.33 34.47
CA GLY A 794 -2.60 26.88 34.47
C GLY A 794 -1.48 26.13 35.20
N LEU A 795 -0.65 26.84 35.96
CA LEU A 795 0.49 26.27 36.67
C LEU A 795 0.02 25.48 37.91
N SER A 796 0.66 24.34 38.17
CA SER A 796 0.39 23.48 39.34
C SER A 796 1.56 23.50 40.32
N HIS A 797 1.33 23.08 41.57
CA HIS A 797 2.41 22.95 42.55
C HIS A 797 3.33 21.78 42.24
N ALA A 798 4.64 21.94 42.47
CA ALA A 798 5.59 20.84 42.38
C ALA A 798 5.39 19.84 43.55
N PRO A 799 5.51 18.52 43.33
CA PRO A 799 5.27 17.51 44.37
C PRO A 799 6.40 17.47 45.41
N CYS A 800 6.11 17.83 46.66
CA CYS A 800 7.06 17.68 47.76
C CYS A 800 7.04 16.27 48.36
N GLY A 801 8.18 15.56 48.41
CA GLY A 801 8.28 14.34 49.22
C GLY A 801 9.26 13.22 48.83
N ALA A 802 10.45 13.52 48.33
CA ALA A 802 11.59 12.58 48.31
C ALA A 802 12.91 13.33 48.47
N GLY A 803 14.01 12.63 48.79
CA GLY A 803 15.29 13.26 49.13
C GLY A 803 15.96 13.98 47.96
N ALA A 804 16.54 15.14 48.27
CA ALA A 804 17.06 16.16 47.33
C ALA A 804 15.96 16.80 46.46
N LEU A 805 15.94 18.14 46.42
CA LEU A 805 15.35 18.85 45.29
C LEU A 805 16.18 18.44 44.07
N ASP A 806 15.58 17.75 43.13
CA ASP A 806 16.24 17.36 41.88
C ASP A 806 16.52 18.62 41.06
N PRO A 807 17.80 19.04 40.90
CA PRO A 807 18.14 20.25 40.16
C PRO A 807 18.00 20.06 38.64
N PHE A 808 17.53 18.88 38.20
CA PHE A 808 17.26 18.52 36.81
C PHE A 808 15.81 18.03 36.62
N PHE A 809 14.89 18.29 37.55
CA PHE A 809 13.47 18.00 37.32
C PHE A 809 13.00 18.77 36.09
N PRO A 810 12.49 18.13 35.01
CA PRO A 810 11.60 16.96 34.97
C PRO A 810 12.05 15.83 34.03
N GLN A 811 11.93 14.61 34.56
CA GLN A 811 11.02 13.54 34.12
C GLN A 811 10.72 13.31 32.62
N ASP A 812 10.60 12.01 32.30
CA ASP A 812 10.41 11.41 30.97
C ASP A 812 9.09 11.77 30.22
N ASP A 813 8.31 12.75 30.67
CA ASP A 813 7.07 13.22 30.04
C ASP A 813 7.18 14.61 29.37
N GLY A 814 8.34 15.28 29.46
CA GLY A 814 8.73 16.39 28.57
C GLY A 814 8.49 17.80 29.10
N SER A 815 9.25 18.21 30.12
CA SER A 815 9.41 19.62 30.54
C SER A 815 10.90 19.89 30.95
N ILE A 816 11.31 21.09 31.42
CA ILE A 816 12.71 21.35 31.95
C ILE A 816 12.76 22.13 33.28
N GLY A 817 13.92 22.03 33.98
CA GLY A 817 14.21 22.50 35.33
C GLY A 817 15.14 23.71 35.47
N SER A 818 15.26 24.18 36.72
CA SER A 818 15.84 25.47 37.08
C SER A 818 17.35 25.46 37.35
N TRP A 819 18.12 25.59 36.27
CA TRP A 819 19.38 26.35 36.32
C TRP A 819 19.06 27.86 36.31
N GLY A 820 20.03 28.76 36.04
CA GLY A 820 19.67 30.13 35.66
C GLY A 820 20.73 31.19 35.82
N TYR A 821 20.49 32.37 35.22
CA TYR A 821 21.35 33.54 35.34
C TYR A 821 20.50 34.81 35.53
N ASP A 822 20.59 35.42 36.71
CA ASP A 822 19.97 36.71 36.98
C ASP A 822 20.87 37.80 36.37
N PHE A 823 20.45 38.33 35.21
CA PHE A 823 21.16 39.40 34.51
C PHE A 823 21.21 40.71 35.31
N ARG A 824 20.20 40.99 36.15
CA ARG A 824 20.15 42.19 37.00
C ARG A 824 21.15 42.11 38.16
N ARG A 825 21.62 40.91 38.51
CA ARG A 825 22.67 40.65 39.52
C ARG A 825 23.98 40.10 38.96
N SER A 826 24.04 39.82 37.65
CA SER A 826 25.15 39.15 36.97
C SER A 826 25.61 37.85 37.65
N ALA A 827 24.67 36.99 38.03
CA ALA A 827 24.97 35.81 38.86
C ALA A 827 24.14 34.56 38.50
N LEU A 828 24.73 33.37 38.72
CA LEU A 828 24.04 32.08 38.62
C LEU A 828 22.94 31.96 39.67
N VAL A 829 21.76 31.51 39.25
CA VAL A 829 20.64 31.14 40.10
C VAL A 829 20.83 29.69 40.57
N SER A 830 21.77 29.45 41.50
CA SER A 830 21.73 28.20 42.27
C SER A 830 22.39 28.29 43.66
N SER A 831 21.82 27.51 44.58
CA SER A 831 22.41 26.99 45.83
C SER A 831 22.40 27.82 47.14
N GLU A 832 22.23 29.15 47.17
CA GLU A 832 22.12 29.89 48.45
C GLU A 832 20.91 30.85 48.57
N ARG A 833 19.75 30.28 48.94
CA ARG A 833 18.55 30.97 49.49
C ARG A 833 17.84 32.00 48.57
N THR A 834 17.25 31.55 47.46
CA THR A 834 16.39 32.36 46.58
C THR A 834 15.05 31.65 46.27
N TYR A 835 14.03 32.37 45.75
CA TYR A 835 12.59 32.11 46.04
C TYR A 835 11.65 31.71 44.89
N ASP A 836 10.77 30.71 45.11
CA ASP A 836 9.75 30.16 44.18
C ASP A 836 8.35 30.60 44.58
N LEU A 837 7.53 30.81 43.57
CA LEU A 837 6.10 30.94 43.72
C LEU A 837 5.49 29.54 43.93
N MET A 838 5.65 28.57 43.02
CA MET A 838 4.76 27.39 42.97
C MET A 838 5.16 26.20 43.86
N SER A 839 6.03 26.38 44.86
CA SER A 839 6.43 25.31 45.78
C SER A 839 5.97 25.58 47.21
N TYR A 840 5.23 24.65 47.81
CA TYR A 840 4.75 24.73 49.20
C TYR A 840 5.87 24.58 50.26
N CYS A 841 7.13 24.41 49.84
CA CYS A 841 8.20 23.86 50.67
C CYS A 841 9.39 24.81 50.95
N ASP A 842 9.30 26.09 50.56
CA ASP A 842 10.11 27.22 51.04
C ASP A 842 11.66 27.01 51.00
N PRO A 843 12.42 27.46 49.98
CA PRO A 843 12.01 28.07 48.69
C PRO A 843 12.86 27.60 47.44
N ALA A 844 12.47 27.96 46.19
CA ALA A 844 13.20 27.64 44.92
C ALA A 844 13.17 28.77 43.82
N TRP A 845 12.62 28.60 42.60
CA TRP A 845 12.13 29.70 41.71
C TRP A 845 11.15 29.20 40.60
N ILE A 846 10.13 29.99 40.18
CA ILE A 846 9.42 29.72 38.90
C ILE A 846 10.42 29.93 37.79
N SER A 847 10.57 28.94 36.91
CA SER A 847 11.21 29.16 35.62
C SER A 847 10.26 29.95 34.71
N ASP A 848 10.74 31.04 34.10
CA ASP A 848 9.98 31.78 33.09
C ASP A 848 9.58 30.89 31.89
N TYR A 849 10.26 29.74 31.72
CA TYR A 849 9.83 28.63 30.88
C TYR A 849 8.39 28.18 31.19
N SER A 850 8.08 27.85 32.45
CA SER A 850 6.76 27.38 32.86
C SER A 850 5.69 28.44 32.64
N PHE A 851 6.01 29.71 32.94
CA PHE A 851 5.11 30.83 32.73
C PHE A 851 4.79 31.05 31.24
N ASN A 852 5.81 31.11 30.39
CA ASN A 852 5.60 31.39 28.96
C ASN A 852 5.00 30.21 28.19
N MET A 853 5.25 28.96 28.60
CA MET A 853 4.47 27.79 28.14
C MET A 853 2.97 27.97 28.40
N ALA A 854 2.62 28.42 29.60
CA ALA A 854 1.25 28.69 29.99
C ALA A 854 0.65 29.94 29.31
N LEU A 855 1.48 30.94 28.99
CA LEU A 855 1.10 32.10 28.18
C LEU A 855 0.82 31.69 26.72
N ASP A 856 1.69 30.86 26.14
CA ASP A 856 1.60 30.39 24.75
C ASP A 856 0.37 29.49 24.52
N PHE A 857 0.07 28.61 25.48
CA PHE A 857 -1.18 27.83 25.52
C PHE A 857 -2.44 28.71 25.54
N ARG A 858 -2.36 29.91 26.13
CA ARG A 858 -3.49 30.85 26.27
C ARG A 858 -3.63 31.84 25.11
N LEU A 859 -2.55 32.17 24.42
CA LEU A 859 -2.53 33.12 23.29
C LEU A 859 -2.76 32.46 21.92
N ALA A 860 -2.84 31.13 21.84
CA ALA A 860 -3.18 30.41 20.61
C ALA A 860 -4.55 30.84 20.04
N GLU A 861 -4.59 31.19 18.74
CA GLU A 861 -5.72 31.85 18.07
C GLU A 861 -7.06 31.11 18.19
N THR A 862 -7.04 29.78 18.39
CA THR A 862 -8.24 28.94 18.54
C THR A 862 -9.11 29.29 19.75
N MET A 863 -8.61 30.09 20.72
CA MET A 863 -9.41 30.60 21.85
C MET A 863 -9.76 32.10 21.77
N ALA A 864 -9.33 32.83 20.73
CA ALA A 864 -9.47 34.29 20.61
C ALA A 864 -10.92 34.83 20.45
N ARG A 865 -11.95 33.97 20.58
CA ARG A 865 -13.37 34.35 20.58
C ARG A 865 -14.00 34.54 21.96
N VAL A 866 -13.22 34.41 23.04
CA VAL A 866 -13.67 34.77 24.39
C VAL A 866 -13.05 36.10 24.78
N ALA A 867 -13.90 37.13 24.93
CA ALA A 867 -13.46 38.44 25.41
C ALA A 867 -12.71 38.29 26.76
N THR A 868 -11.62 39.05 26.93
CA THR A 868 -10.81 39.07 28.15
C THR A 868 -11.67 39.37 29.39
N PRO A 869 -11.89 38.41 30.31
CA PRO A 869 -12.70 38.64 31.48
C PRO A 869 -11.87 39.27 32.60
N ALA A 870 -12.37 40.36 33.17
CA ALA A 870 -11.70 41.09 34.24
C ALA A 870 -11.50 40.23 35.50
N ARG A 871 -10.25 40.16 35.98
CA ARG A 871 -9.85 39.46 37.21
C ARG A 871 -10.22 40.31 38.43
N SER A 872 -10.33 39.74 39.62
CA SER A 872 -10.72 40.48 40.83
C SER A 872 -9.76 40.28 41.99
N ILE A 873 -9.60 41.33 42.80
CA ILE A 873 -8.90 41.27 44.08
C ILE A 873 -9.87 41.72 45.15
N LEU A 874 -10.24 40.83 46.06
CA LEU A 874 -10.91 41.20 47.30
C LEU A 874 -9.96 42.10 48.08
N ILE A 875 -10.45 43.22 48.59
CA ILE A 875 -9.73 43.99 49.59
C ILE A 875 -10.65 44.16 50.80
N TRP A 876 -10.31 43.52 51.91
CA TRP A 876 -10.97 43.75 53.20
C TRP A 876 -9.94 44.34 54.16
N GLY A 877 -10.37 45.22 55.06
CA GLY A 877 -9.50 45.84 56.05
C GLY A 877 -10.19 46.01 57.38
N GLY A 878 -9.37 46.31 58.37
CA GLY A 878 -9.79 46.64 59.71
C GLY A 878 -8.70 47.38 60.46
N VAL A 879 -9.01 47.78 61.69
CA VAL A 879 -8.05 48.40 62.59
C VAL A 879 -7.57 47.37 63.61
N GLU A 880 -6.25 47.27 63.77
CA GLU A 880 -5.60 46.56 64.88
C GLU A 880 -5.97 47.20 66.23
N ALA A 881 -5.67 46.51 67.33
CA ALA A 881 -6.04 46.96 68.67
C ALA A 881 -5.35 48.27 69.11
N ASP A 882 -4.29 48.69 68.42
CA ASP A 882 -3.51 49.91 68.67
C ASP A 882 -3.95 51.13 67.83
N GLY A 883 -4.87 50.95 66.88
CA GLY A 883 -5.29 51.99 65.94
C GLY A 883 -4.65 51.90 64.55
N THR A 884 -3.76 50.93 64.29
CA THR A 884 -3.11 50.74 62.99
C THR A 884 -4.07 50.09 61.99
N PRO A 885 -4.34 50.69 60.82
CA PRO A 885 -5.16 50.04 59.79
C PRO A 885 -4.36 48.93 59.09
N PHE A 886 -4.95 47.75 58.98
CA PHE A 886 -4.43 46.61 58.24
C PHE A 886 -5.35 46.26 57.07
N LEU A 887 -4.76 45.68 56.02
CA LEU A 887 -5.48 45.18 54.85
C LEU A 887 -5.19 43.69 54.71
N GLU A 888 -6.24 42.91 54.50
CA GLU A 888 -6.24 41.52 54.09
C GLU A 888 -6.85 41.41 52.68
N PRO A 889 -6.03 41.56 51.63
CA PRO A 889 -6.45 41.29 50.27
C PRO A 889 -6.53 39.78 50.03
N ALA A 890 -7.47 39.34 49.20
CA ALA A 890 -7.53 37.96 48.72
C ALA A 890 -7.74 37.94 47.20
N LEU A 891 -6.98 37.13 46.47
CA LEU A 891 -7.04 37.10 45.01
C LEU A 891 -8.24 36.24 44.55
N ALA A 892 -9.05 36.75 43.62
CA ALA A 892 -10.23 36.07 43.08
C ALA A 892 -10.18 36.07 41.55
N VAL A 893 -9.72 34.96 40.99
CA VAL A 893 -9.15 34.90 39.63
C VAL A 893 -9.71 33.70 38.85
N ARG A 894 -9.64 33.77 37.51
CA ARG A 894 -10.23 32.78 36.58
C ARG A 894 -9.19 31.81 36.03
N ALA A 895 -9.16 30.59 36.56
CA ALA A 895 -8.35 29.48 36.04
C ALA A 895 -8.96 28.85 34.76
N PRO A 896 -8.17 28.13 33.93
CA PRO A 896 -8.71 27.15 32.99
C PRO A 896 -9.17 25.89 33.76
N PRO A 897 -10.09 25.08 33.21
CA PRO A 897 -10.48 23.81 33.82
C PRO A 897 -9.43 22.69 33.61
N SER A 898 -9.36 21.75 34.57
CA SER A 898 -8.74 20.41 34.45
C SER A 898 -9.77 19.34 33.97
N LEU A 899 -9.38 18.04 33.87
CA LEU A 899 -9.97 16.99 32.99
C LEU A 899 -10.22 15.59 33.65
N PRO A 900 -11.31 14.83 33.32
CA PRO A 900 -11.26 13.81 32.24
C PRO A 900 -12.49 13.74 31.26
N ARG A 901 -13.30 12.65 31.22
CA ARG A 901 -14.28 12.30 30.12
C ARG A 901 -15.56 11.51 30.61
N PRO A 902 -16.39 10.79 29.80
CA PRO A 902 -17.81 11.16 29.59
C PRO A 902 -18.88 10.11 29.98
N GLY A 903 -20.14 10.53 30.15
CA GLY A 903 -21.30 9.62 30.31
C GLY A 903 -22.64 10.30 30.00
N GLY A 904 -23.43 9.74 29.07
CA GLY A 904 -24.68 10.37 28.59
C GLY A 904 -25.89 10.10 29.47
N GLY A 905 -26.61 11.16 29.86
CA GLY A 905 -27.89 11.10 30.57
C GLY A 905 -28.47 12.50 30.81
N GLY A 906 -29.79 12.65 30.75
CA GLY A 906 -30.48 13.92 31.01
C GLY A 906 -30.74 14.14 32.50
N TYR A 907 -30.53 15.37 32.98
CA TYR A 907 -30.81 15.80 34.35
C TYR A 907 -32.11 16.60 34.39
N THR A 908 -32.84 16.55 35.50
CA THR A 908 -34.12 17.26 35.66
C THR A 908 -34.18 18.05 36.97
N ILE A 909 -34.57 19.33 36.91
CA ILE A 909 -34.97 20.14 38.08
C ILE A 909 -36.50 20.23 38.11
N VAL A 910 -37.08 19.95 39.26
CA VAL A 910 -38.53 19.89 39.47
C VAL A 910 -38.93 20.72 40.69
N GLY A 911 -39.81 21.71 40.51
CA GLY A 911 -40.42 22.44 41.63
C GLY A 911 -41.78 21.84 41.99
N THR A 912 -42.06 21.66 43.28
CA THR A 912 -43.35 21.11 43.78
C THR A 912 -43.98 21.97 44.86
N ALA A 913 -45.32 21.93 44.93
CA ALA A 913 -46.16 22.59 45.93
C ALA A 913 -46.41 21.69 47.17
N PRO A 914 -46.93 22.23 48.29
CA PRO A 914 -47.14 21.47 49.53
C PRO A 914 -48.10 20.28 49.41
N ASP A 915 -48.97 20.30 48.40
CA ASP A 915 -49.91 19.23 48.03
C ASP A 915 -49.25 18.12 47.18
N GLY A 916 -47.94 18.20 46.92
CA GLY A 916 -47.18 17.33 46.04
C GLY A 916 -47.34 17.64 44.55
N ARG A 917 -48.10 18.68 44.18
CA ARG A 917 -48.33 19.03 42.78
C ARG A 917 -47.09 19.68 42.17
N ARG A 918 -46.66 19.17 41.02
CA ARG A 918 -45.53 19.73 40.25
C ARG A 918 -45.91 21.10 39.67
N LEU A 919 -45.11 22.11 39.99
CA LEU A 919 -45.25 23.49 39.49
C LEU A 919 -44.42 23.68 38.21
N PHE A 920 -43.18 23.20 38.19
CA PHE A 920 -42.34 23.23 36.98
C PHE A 920 -41.43 22.00 36.89
N SER A 921 -40.94 21.72 35.68
CA SER A 921 -39.99 20.64 35.37
C SER A 921 -39.11 21.11 34.22
N LEU A 922 -37.80 21.17 34.43
CA LEU A 922 -36.80 21.62 33.46
C LEU A 922 -35.79 20.50 33.26
N GLU A 923 -35.61 20.05 32.01
CA GLU A 923 -34.70 18.97 31.65
C GLU A 923 -33.52 19.54 30.86
N PHE A 924 -32.30 19.12 31.20
CA PHE A 924 -31.06 19.67 30.64
C PHE A 924 -29.95 18.63 30.66
N ALA A 925 -28.98 18.77 29.75
CA ALA A 925 -27.72 18.06 29.82
C ALA A 925 -26.73 18.89 30.66
N MET A 926 -26.04 18.27 31.61
CA MET A 926 -24.84 18.88 32.20
C MET A 926 -23.77 18.97 31.10
N PRO A 927 -23.17 20.15 30.85
CA PRO A 927 -22.09 20.26 29.88
C PRO A 927 -20.90 19.40 30.33
N THR A 928 -20.21 18.75 29.39
CA THR A 928 -19.05 17.90 29.69
C THR A 928 -17.92 18.72 30.29
N LEU A 929 -17.84 18.68 31.61
CA LEU A 929 -16.71 19.06 32.44
C LEU A 929 -16.41 17.90 33.40
N ALA A 930 -15.27 18.02 34.06
CA ALA A 930 -14.31 16.95 33.94
C ALA A 930 -13.41 16.93 35.17
N ASP A 931 -13.91 16.43 36.30
CA ASP A 931 -13.10 16.10 37.49
C ASP A 931 -13.71 14.90 38.24
N GLY A 932 -12.85 14.10 38.89
CA GLY A 932 -13.20 12.80 39.50
C GLY A 932 -13.33 12.78 41.03
N ASP A 933 -13.37 13.94 41.70
CA ASP A 933 -13.34 14.06 43.16
C ASP A 933 -14.71 14.40 43.80
N GLY A 934 -15.69 14.80 42.99
CA GLY A 934 -17.01 15.24 43.45
C GLY A 934 -17.06 16.62 44.12
N GLY A 935 -16.01 17.45 43.97
CA GLY A 935 -15.86 18.74 44.65
C GLY A 935 -16.51 19.96 43.96
N SER A 936 -16.91 19.84 42.69
CA SER A 936 -17.36 20.97 41.86
C SER A 936 -18.67 21.60 42.36
N ARG A 937 -18.71 22.94 42.49
CA ARG A 937 -19.89 23.69 42.96
C ARG A 937 -20.56 24.43 41.82
N PHE A 938 -21.86 24.19 41.60
CA PHE A 938 -22.67 24.87 40.59
C PHE A 938 -23.73 25.76 41.25
N ALA A 939 -24.05 26.90 40.61
CA ALA A 939 -25.15 27.77 41.01
C ALA A 939 -26.15 27.93 39.85
N PHE A 940 -27.43 27.73 40.12
CA PHE A 940 -28.51 27.87 39.13
C PHE A 940 -29.33 29.12 39.44
N ALA A 941 -29.36 30.07 38.52
CA ALA A 941 -30.30 31.19 38.55
C ALA A 941 -31.56 30.82 37.77
N VAL A 942 -32.69 30.68 38.46
CA VAL A 942 -33.99 30.38 37.85
C VAL A 942 -34.90 31.62 37.99
N PRO A 943 -35.48 32.15 36.90
CA PRO A 943 -36.34 33.32 36.96
C PRO A 943 -37.64 33.01 37.72
N VAL A 944 -38.07 33.94 38.57
CA VAL A 944 -39.26 33.79 39.41
C VAL A 944 -40.53 33.85 38.57
N MET A 945 -41.36 32.81 38.65
CA MET A 945 -42.66 32.75 37.96
C MET A 945 -43.82 33.14 38.92
N PRO A 946 -44.94 33.70 38.43
CA PRO A 946 -46.00 34.25 39.29
C PRO A 946 -46.71 33.23 40.20
N ASP A 947 -46.67 31.95 39.86
CA ASP A 947 -47.30 30.83 40.57
C ASP A 947 -46.42 30.24 41.70
N TRP A 948 -45.18 30.72 41.86
CA TRP A 948 -44.23 30.25 42.87
C TRP A 948 -44.58 30.63 44.32
N THR A 949 -45.65 31.39 44.55
CA THR A 949 -46.18 31.63 45.92
C THR A 949 -46.58 30.34 46.63
N ALA A 950 -46.80 29.26 45.87
CA ALA A 950 -47.05 27.91 46.38
C ALA A 950 -45.85 26.95 46.26
N LEU A 951 -44.62 27.42 45.98
CA LEU A 951 -43.45 26.56 45.86
C LEU A 951 -42.95 26.09 47.25
N ALA A 952 -42.99 24.78 47.49
CA ALA A 952 -42.59 24.15 48.77
C ALA A 952 -41.18 23.56 48.72
N SER A 953 -40.81 22.94 47.61
CA SER A 953 -39.49 22.32 47.43
C SER A 953 -39.03 22.34 45.98
N ILE A 954 -37.72 22.24 45.78
CA ILE A 954 -37.07 22.06 44.48
C ILE A 954 -36.20 20.80 44.53
N THR A 955 -36.48 19.82 43.66
CA THR A 955 -35.71 18.58 43.54
C THR A 955 -34.89 18.57 42.26
N LEU A 956 -33.59 18.37 42.37
CA LEU A 956 -32.69 18.04 41.26
C LEU A 956 -32.49 16.53 41.20
N SER A 957 -32.70 15.92 40.04
CA SER A 957 -32.54 14.48 39.81
C SER A 957 -31.57 14.20 38.67
N GLY A 958 -30.70 13.21 38.86
CA GLY A 958 -29.81 12.64 37.84
C GLY A 958 -29.73 11.12 37.97
N ASN A 959 -28.91 10.48 37.13
CA ASN A 959 -28.91 9.02 36.92
C ASN A 959 -28.73 8.16 38.19
N GLU A 960 -28.02 8.64 39.23
CA GLU A 960 -27.73 7.83 40.43
C GLU A 960 -28.25 8.42 41.75
N ARG A 961 -28.63 9.71 41.81
CA ARG A 961 -29.16 10.37 43.02
C ARG A 961 -30.11 11.52 42.68
N SER A 962 -31.00 11.82 43.63
CA SER A 962 -31.81 13.04 43.67
C SER A 962 -31.56 13.83 44.95
N PHE A 963 -31.52 15.16 44.86
CA PHE A 963 -31.38 16.07 46.00
C PHE A 963 -32.57 17.03 46.05
N THR A 964 -33.22 17.14 47.21
CA THR A 964 -34.39 18.01 47.43
C THR A 964 -34.03 19.15 48.38
N LEU A 965 -34.28 20.38 47.95
CA LEU A 965 -34.31 21.56 48.80
C LEU A 965 -35.73 21.70 49.37
N ASP A 966 -35.91 21.30 50.62
CA ASP A 966 -37.11 21.54 51.43
C ASP A 966 -36.77 22.24 52.76
N GLY A 967 -37.81 22.70 53.46
CA GLY A 967 -37.73 23.83 54.40
C GLY A 967 -37.04 23.60 55.75
N GLU A 968 -36.46 22.42 56.02
CA GLU A 968 -35.94 22.08 57.37
C GLU A 968 -34.39 22.10 57.48
N GLY A 969 -33.68 22.57 56.44
CA GLY A 969 -32.21 22.52 56.36
C GLY A 969 -31.39 23.66 56.99
N HIS A 970 -31.32 24.84 56.33
CA HIS A 970 -30.16 25.75 56.48
C HIS A 970 -30.46 27.27 56.45
N ARG A 971 -29.42 28.07 56.75
CA ARG A 971 -29.40 29.53 56.97
C ARG A 971 -29.96 30.36 55.80
N ALA A 972 -30.55 31.51 56.10
CA ALA A 972 -31.10 32.45 55.12
C ALA A 972 -30.06 33.49 54.67
N VAL A 973 -30.11 33.88 53.39
CA VAL A 973 -29.25 34.90 52.78
C VAL A 973 -30.10 35.95 52.05
N ALA A 974 -29.72 37.21 52.14
CA ALA A 974 -30.30 38.31 51.37
C ALA A 974 -29.20 39.04 50.58
N VAL A 975 -29.41 39.21 49.28
CA VAL A 975 -28.53 39.98 48.39
C VAL A 975 -29.22 41.29 48.03
N VAL A 976 -28.53 42.42 48.18
CA VAL A 976 -29.00 43.74 47.78
C VAL A 976 -28.20 44.20 46.58
N ARG A 977 -28.87 44.54 45.47
CA ARG A 977 -28.22 45.00 44.23
C ARG A 977 -28.94 46.17 43.57
N ASP A 978 -28.24 46.86 42.69
CA ASP A 978 -28.81 47.87 41.81
C ASP A 978 -29.54 47.19 40.63
N PRO A 979 -30.83 47.43 40.38
CA PRO A 979 -31.58 46.72 39.35
C PRO A 979 -31.29 47.18 37.92
N VAL A 980 -30.55 48.29 37.72
CA VAL A 980 -30.24 48.86 36.40
C VAL A 980 -28.82 48.48 35.97
N THR A 981 -27.87 48.58 36.88
CA THR A 981 -26.45 48.23 36.65
C THR A 981 -26.12 46.80 37.06
N LEU A 982 -27.05 46.09 37.72
CA LEU A 982 -26.91 44.77 38.33
C LEU A 982 -25.87 44.67 39.47
N ARG A 983 -25.16 45.77 39.79
CA ARG A 983 -24.11 45.84 40.81
C ARG A 983 -24.60 45.46 42.20
N VAL A 984 -23.93 44.50 42.83
CA VAL A 984 -24.25 44.10 44.21
C VAL A 984 -23.68 45.13 45.18
N ARG A 985 -24.49 45.48 46.19
CA ARG A 985 -24.17 46.50 47.20
C ARG A 985 -24.08 45.91 48.61
N ALA A 986 -24.79 44.81 48.89
CA ALA A 986 -24.65 44.08 50.14
C ALA A 986 -24.98 42.58 50.01
N VAL A 987 -24.34 41.74 50.82
CA VAL A 987 -24.73 40.34 51.05
C VAL A 987 -24.86 40.07 52.56
N LEU A 988 -26.06 39.67 52.98
CA LEU A 988 -26.44 39.53 54.38
C LEU A 988 -26.81 38.08 54.72
N ARG A 989 -26.32 37.54 55.85
CA ARG A 989 -26.50 36.15 56.29
C ARG A 989 -27.06 36.06 57.71
N SER A 990 -27.91 35.06 57.97
CA SER A 990 -28.28 34.69 59.36
C SER A 990 -27.16 33.88 60.01
N GLY A 991 -26.58 34.35 61.11
CA GLY A 991 -25.42 33.73 61.77
C GLY A 991 -25.65 32.36 62.42
N ALA A 992 -24.56 31.76 62.91
CA ALA A 992 -24.57 30.46 63.59
C ALA A 992 -25.18 30.50 65.01
N ALA A 993 -24.97 31.62 65.72
CA ALA A 993 -25.60 31.88 67.01
C ALA A 993 -27.03 32.39 66.81
N ALA A 994 -27.95 31.98 67.67
CA ALA A 994 -29.41 32.06 67.48
C ALA A 994 -30.05 33.47 67.57
N GLU A 995 -29.29 34.55 67.33
CA GLU A 995 -29.77 35.93 67.49
C GLU A 995 -30.36 36.57 66.22
N PHE A 996 -30.12 36.01 65.02
CA PHE A 996 -30.64 36.57 63.76
C PHE A 996 -31.51 35.57 62.98
N GLY A 997 -32.82 35.57 63.27
CA GLY A 997 -33.80 34.89 62.42
C GLY A 997 -34.05 35.61 61.09
N ALA A 998 -34.66 34.90 60.12
CA ALA A 998 -34.94 35.41 58.77
C ALA A 998 -35.88 36.65 58.70
N ALA A 999 -36.50 37.06 59.81
CA ALA A 999 -37.21 38.32 59.95
C ALA A 999 -36.24 39.50 60.14
N ALA A 1000 -35.33 39.43 61.11
CA ALA A 1000 -34.34 40.47 61.36
C ALA A 1000 -33.41 40.71 60.15
N LEU A 1001 -33.11 39.66 59.38
CA LEU A 1001 -32.36 39.77 58.13
C LEU A 1001 -33.13 40.61 57.07
N ARG A 1002 -34.45 40.43 57.00
CA ARG A 1002 -35.35 41.15 56.09
C ARG A 1002 -35.49 42.61 56.49
N ASP A 1003 -35.65 42.89 57.77
CA ASP A 1003 -35.75 44.25 58.29
C ASP A 1003 -34.45 45.04 58.02
N ARG A 1004 -33.29 44.40 58.21
CA ARG A 1004 -31.96 44.97 57.93
C ARG A 1004 -31.72 45.22 56.43
N ALA A 1005 -32.10 44.30 55.56
CA ALA A 1005 -32.04 44.49 54.11
C ALA A 1005 -33.01 45.59 53.62
N THR A 1006 -34.20 45.68 54.22
CA THR A 1006 -35.20 46.72 53.93
C THR A 1006 -34.75 48.10 54.41
N ALA A 1007 -34.07 48.18 55.57
CA ALA A 1007 -33.45 49.42 56.05
C ALA A 1007 -32.34 49.90 55.10
N LEU A 1008 -31.53 48.97 54.57
CA LEU A 1008 -30.52 49.26 53.55
C LEU A 1008 -31.12 49.80 52.24
N SER A 1009 -32.20 49.18 51.73
CA SER A 1009 -32.92 49.70 50.54
C SER A 1009 -33.68 51.01 50.81
N ALA A 1010 -34.03 51.31 52.06
CA ALA A 1010 -34.64 52.59 52.45
C ALA A 1010 -33.61 53.73 52.52
N LEU A 1011 -32.36 53.43 52.92
CA LEU A 1011 -31.26 54.39 52.93
C LEU A 1011 -30.71 54.70 51.53
N ARG A 1012 -30.82 53.75 50.58
CA ARG A 1012 -30.48 53.95 49.16
C ARG A 1012 -31.68 53.57 48.28
N PRO A 1013 -32.59 54.50 47.97
CA PRO A 1013 -33.82 54.22 47.24
C PRO A 1013 -33.54 53.65 45.84
N GLY A 1014 -34.27 52.59 45.46
CA GLY A 1014 -34.21 51.98 44.13
C GLY A 1014 -33.41 50.69 44.02
N LEU A 1015 -32.85 50.15 45.11
CA LEU A 1015 -32.17 48.85 45.12
C LEU A 1015 -33.16 47.67 45.17
N GLU A 1016 -32.83 46.58 44.49
CA GLU A 1016 -33.52 45.29 44.53
C GLU A 1016 -32.95 44.41 45.66
N VAL A 1017 -33.83 43.68 46.36
CA VAL A 1017 -33.44 42.74 47.41
C VAL A 1017 -33.92 41.33 47.06
N LEU A 1018 -32.97 40.41 46.89
CA LEU A 1018 -33.20 39.00 46.58
C LEU A 1018 -33.01 38.16 47.86
N PHE A 1019 -34.01 37.38 48.24
CA PHE A 1019 -33.95 36.50 49.41
C PHE A 1019 -33.84 35.03 48.97
N SER A 1020 -32.84 34.30 49.47
CA SER A 1020 -32.80 32.85 49.38
C SER A 1020 -33.40 32.21 50.62
N ARG A 1021 -34.16 31.12 50.41
CA ARG A 1021 -34.45 30.13 51.46
C ARG A 1021 -33.48 28.96 51.31
N GLY A 1022 -32.25 29.20 51.75
CA GLY A 1022 -31.21 28.18 51.88
C GLY A 1022 -30.24 28.08 50.69
N ILE A 1023 -28.95 28.30 50.98
CA ILE A 1023 -27.82 27.75 50.22
C ILE A 1023 -26.91 27.07 51.27
N PRO A 1024 -26.36 25.86 51.03
CA PRO A 1024 -25.61 25.13 52.06
C PRO A 1024 -24.28 25.77 52.46
N ASP A 1025 -23.83 25.45 53.67
CA ASP A 1025 -22.43 25.49 54.08
C ASP A 1025 -21.98 24.08 54.53
N LEU A 1026 -20.70 23.77 54.34
CA LEU A 1026 -20.12 22.42 54.40
C LEU A 1026 -19.75 22.00 55.83
N ALA A 1027 -20.61 21.24 56.50
CA ALA A 1027 -20.34 20.74 57.85
C ALA A 1027 -20.86 19.32 58.17
N THR A 1028 -20.42 18.31 57.41
CA THR A 1028 -20.48 16.89 57.84
C THR A 1028 -19.21 16.11 57.45
N ARG A 1029 -18.08 16.40 58.13
CA ARG A 1029 -17.01 15.39 58.27
C ARG A 1029 -17.55 14.27 59.16
N GLY A 1030 -17.70 13.05 58.64
CA GLY A 1030 -18.42 12.02 59.41
C GLY A 1030 -18.38 10.56 58.97
N ARG A 1031 -17.83 10.20 57.80
CA ARG A 1031 -17.29 8.86 57.46
C ARG A 1031 -16.71 8.84 56.05
#